data_AF-A0A9E4J8P3-F1
#
_entry.id   AF-A0A9E4J8P3-F1
#
_cell.length_a   1.000
_cell.length_b   1.000
_cell.length_c   1.000
_cell.angle_alpha   90.00
_cell.angle_beta   90.00
_cell.angle_gamma   90.00
#
_symmetry.space_group_name_H-M   'P 1'
#
loop_
_entity.id
_entity.type
_entity.pdbx_description
1 polymer ?
#
loop_
_entity_poly.entity_id
_entity_poly.type
_entity_poly.pdbx_seq_one_letter_code
_entity_poly.pdbx_strand_id
1 'polypeptide(L)'
;MPHPRSRAPSALSNLGMAGVVSILWRYFREKALEQVKTVWFIIAYLVLFQVMVLNLPVIFGVTIALGIVIVVMGLTFFMEGLRLGLMPFGETIGSVLPKNSKLPLITVFSFLLGLGATFAEPAISVLKKAGVGVSATDAPLLYSLLNDFSGQLVAAVGIGVGVAVSLGILRFFYGWSLKRLLVPVVALLVAATLYAYLDPILNPVIGLAWDCGAVTTGPVTVPLVLALGIGVGRIVGTEDSGGAGFGVVTLASLFPIVAVLGLAMGHARAKDYYGAEHYQGPSLAVFAPREPAEANKRLVRKTNEPPLRFTEKEFREYQESRTLPERLHKYRTIYRGGQVTFEDGRIVHKNAEIVLEKKEEAGALERFVKRQTQHPWDARLAFAKEFRDAALVAAQAILPLCGFLLLTLSVVLRESLRRRDEIVLGVVFAVVGMTLFSFGLTLGLIPLGTQLGSNVPVTFAAIEPWGVSEAVAPIFENATTGKLVTMAFAFFLGYGATLAEPALNALGQTVENVTVGVLRKKLLMHVVAIGVGLGIAAGVAQLAFESLSLTALLVPPYVLLLLLTLISSDEFVNFAWDSAGVTTGPITVPLVLAMGLGIGQTMPGGRNGFGILALASVGPIITVLLVGLVVNRSRRINAAPIGEDAV
;
A
#
# COMPACT_ATOMS: atom_id res chain seq x y z
N MET A 1 -51.00 8.61 -43.25
CA MET A 1 -49.77 8.54 -44.09
C MET A 1 -48.69 7.84 -43.29
N PRO A 2 -48.10 6.72 -43.77
CA PRO A 2 -47.03 6.05 -43.03
C PRO A 2 -45.68 6.75 -43.28
N HIS A 3 -44.99 7.11 -42.21
CA HIS A 3 -43.61 7.61 -42.23
C HIS A 3 -42.64 6.53 -42.77
N PRO A 4 -41.71 6.85 -43.68
CA PRO A 4 -40.70 5.90 -44.13
C PRO A 4 -39.64 5.74 -43.03
N ARG A 5 -39.47 4.50 -42.54
CA ARG A 5 -38.31 4.10 -41.74
C ARG A 5 -37.08 4.04 -42.65
N SER A 6 -36.39 5.16 -42.85
CA SER A 6 -35.01 5.12 -43.35
C SER A 6 -34.09 4.69 -42.20
N ARG A 7 -33.82 3.39 -42.10
CA ARG A 7 -32.61 2.93 -41.40
C ARG A 7 -31.43 3.42 -42.23
N ALA A 8 -30.79 4.51 -41.80
CA ALA A 8 -29.43 4.78 -42.24
C ALA A 8 -28.58 3.53 -41.95
N PRO A 9 -27.83 2.98 -42.92
CA PRO A 9 -26.89 1.92 -42.64
C PRO A 9 -25.88 2.48 -41.64
N SER A 10 -25.78 1.87 -40.46
CA SER A 10 -24.80 2.26 -39.46
C SER A 10 -23.41 2.11 -40.08
N ALA A 11 -22.61 3.18 -40.08
CA ALA A 11 -21.25 3.19 -40.62
C ALA A 11 -20.32 2.12 -39.98
N LEU A 12 -20.77 1.46 -38.91
CA LEU A 12 -20.10 0.34 -38.25
C LEU A 12 -20.24 -0.99 -39.02
N SER A 13 -21.25 -1.15 -39.88
CA SER A 13 -21.51 -2.41 -40.61
C SER A 13 -20.54 -2.67 -41.78
N ASN A 14 -19.77 -1.67 -42.20
CA ASN A 14 -18.81 -1.75 -43.31
C ASN A 14 -17.33 -1.75 -42.87
N LEU A 15 -17.04 -1.86 -41.57
CA LEU A 15 -15.67 -1.95 -41.08
C LEU A 15 -15.18 -3.40 -41.27
N GLY A 16 -14.25 -3.61 -42.22
CA GLY A 16 -13.49 -4.86 -42.26
C GLY A 16 -12.75 -5.11 -40.93
N MET A 17 -12.38 -6.37 -40.65
CA MET A 17 -11.64 -6.77 -39.44
C MET A 17 -10.45 -5.85 -39.12
N ALA A 18 -9.72 -5.39 -40.13
CA ALA A 18 -8.63 -4.43 -39.97
C ALA A 18 -9.09 -3.06 -39.42
N GLY A 19 -10.25 -2.57 -39.86
CA GLY A 19 -10.87 -1.35 -39.35
C GLY A 19 -11.28 -1.48 -37.88
N VAL A 20 -11.90 -2.61 -37.52
CA VAL A 20 -12.27 -2.91 -36.12
C VAL A 20 -11.03 -2.98 -35.23
N VAL A 21 -9.98 -3.70 -35.64
CA VAL A 21 -8.72 -3.80 -34.91
C VAL A 21 -8.05 -2.43 -34.77
N SER A 22 -8.08 -1.58 -35.80
CA SER A 22 -7.47 -0.25 -35.73
C SER A 22 -8.17 0.67 -34.70
N ILE A 23 -9.49 0.61 -34.60
CA ILE A 23 -10.27 1.38 -33.64
C ILE A 23 -10.02 0.87 -32.22
N LEU A 24 -10.08 -0.45 -32.02
CA LEU A 24 -9.81 -1.07 -30.72
C LEU A 24 -8.38 -0.82 -30.25
N TRP A 25 -7.39 -0.92 -31.15
CA TRP A 25 -6.00 -0.66 -30.83
C TRP A 25 -5.78 0.80 -30.43
N ARG A 26 -6.40 1.75 -31.13
CA ARG A 26 -6.31 3.17 -30.75
C ARG A 26 -6.91 3.42 -29.37
N TYR A 27 -8.09 2.88 -29.10
CA TYR A 27 -8.74 2.97 -27.78
C TYR A 27 -7.86 2.37 -26.68
N PHE A 28 -7.38 1.14 -26.89
CA PHE A 28 -6.52 0.44 -25.95
C PHE A 28 -5.20 1.20 -25.71
N ARG A 29 -4.57 1.72 -26.77
CA ARG A 29 -3.34 2.51 -26.69
C ARG A 29 -3.55 3.79 -25.88
N GLU A 30 -4.65 4.51 -26.09
CA GLU A 30 -4.97 5.71 -25.32
C GLU A 30 -5.11 5.37 -23.83
N LYS A 31 -5.83 4.29 -23.49
CA LYS A 31 -6.00 3.81 -22.11
C LYS A 31 -4.69 3.33 -21.48
N ALA A 32 -3.88 2.56 -22.21
CA ALA A 32 -2.57 2.11 -21.73
C ALA A 32 -1.61 3.28 -21.51
N LEU A 33 -1.62 4.31 -22.38
CA LEU A 33 -0.82 5.52 -22.20
C LEU A 33 -1.26 6.33 -20.99
N GLU A 34 -2.56 6.37 -20.67
CA GLU A 34 -3.04 6.96 -19.40
C GLU A 34 -2.42 6.22 -18.20
N GLN A 35 -2.41 4.87 -18.21
CA GLN A 35 -1.79 4.09 -17.14
C GLN A 35 -0.27 4.30 -17.08
N VAL A 36 0.43 4.34 -18.21
CA VAL A 36 1.88 4.64 -18.25
C VAL A 36 2.15 6.01 -17.64
N LYS A 37 1.36 7.04 -17.99
CA LYS A 37 1.49 8.41 -17.45
C LYS A 37 1.30 8.46 -15.93
N THR A 38 0.49 7.56 -15.39
CA THR A 38 0.29 7.36 -13.95
C THR A 38 1.53 6.73 -13.30
N VAL A 39 2.12 5.66 -13.85
CA VAL A 39 3.19 4.93 -13.14
C VAL A 39 4.62 5.44 -13.42
N TRP A 40 4.89 6.01 -14.61
CA TRP A 40 6.28 6.27 -15.05
C TRP A 40 7.05 7.19 -14.10
N PHE A 41 6.40 8.23 -13.55
CA PHE A 41 7.06 9.18 -12.67
C PHE A 41 7.57 8.49 -11.42
N ILE A 42 6.74 7.65 -10.80
CA ILE A 42 7.08 6.90 -9.59
C ILE A 42 8.25 5.97 -9.89
N ILE A 43 8.16 5.16 -10.97
CA ILE A 43 9.23 4.21 -11.32
C ILE A 43 10.53 4.94 -11.62
N ALA A 44 10.49 6.00 -12.42
CA ALA A 44 11.66 6.79 -12.78
C ALA A 44 12.30 7.39 -11.52
N TYR A 45 11.49 7.98 -10.64
CA TYR A 45 11.94 8.54 -9.38
C TYR A 45 12.61 7.49 -8.49
N LEU A 46 12.01 6.30 -8.38
CA LEU A 46 12.54 5.19 -7.60
C LEU A 46 13.87 4.67 -8.12
N VAL A 47 13.98 4.43 -9.44
CA VAL A 47 15.22 3.98 -10.07
C VAL A 47 16.31 5.04 -9.97
N LEU A 48 15.95 6.31 -10.20
CA LEU A 48 16.88 7.44 -10.08
C LEU A 48 17.43 7.54 -8.66
N PHE A 49 16.57 7.43 -7.66
CA PHE A 49 16.99 7.47 -6.26
C PHE A 49 17.93 6.31 -5.91
N GLN A 50 17.59 5.08 -6.33
CA GLN A 50 18.41 3.90 -6.06
C GLN A 50 19.79 3.99 -6.73
N VAL A 51 19.86 4.43 -7.98
CA VAL A 51 21.14 4.49 -8.73
C VAL A 51 21.95 5.73 -8.39
N MET A 52 21.34 6.92 -8.31
CA MET A 52 22.08 8.17 -8.11
C MET A 52 22.32 8.51 -6.64
N VAL A 53 21.31 8.30 -5.78
CA VAL A 53 21.41 8.70 -4.37
C VAL A 53 21.99 7.58 -3.51
N LEU A 54 21.52 6.35 -3.70
CA LEU A 54 22.02 5.21 -2.93
C LEU A 54 23.29 4.58 -3.54
N ASN A 55 23.60 4.88 -4.80
CA ASN A 55 24.72 4.27 -5.55
C ASN A 55 24.66 2.73 -5.53
N LEU A 56 23.45 2.17 -5.61
CA LEU A 56 23.21 0.73 -5.60
C LEU A 56 22.53 0.29 -6.91
N PRO A 57 22.92 -0.86 -7.48
CA PRO A 57 22.24 -1.39 -8.65
C PRO A 57 20.83 -1.90 -8.30
N VAL A 58 19.93 -1.89 -9.30
CA VAL A 58 18.62 -2.55 -9.19
C VAL A 58 18.78 -4.02 -9.54
N ILE A 59 18.66 -4.91 -8.55
CA ILE A 59 18.80 -6.35 -8.79
C ILE A 59 17.51 -6.88 -9.41
N PHE A 60 17.66 -7.82 -10.35
CA PHE A 60 16.56 -8.33 -11.18
C PHE A 60 15.83 -7.24 -11.97
N GLY A 61 16.54 -6.18 -12.41
CA GLY A 61 15.96 -5.07 -13.15
C GLY A 61 15.11 -5.47 -14.37
N VAL A 62 15.48 -6.55 -15.09
CA VAL A 62 14.69 -7.08 -16.21
C VAL A 62 13.36 -7.65 -15.76
N THR A 63 13.36 -8.47 -14.70
CA THR A 63 12.13 -9.04 -14.12
C THR A 63 11.23 -7.94 -13.58
N ILE A 64 11.82 -6.93 -12.93
CA ILE A 64 11.08 -5.77 -12.41
C ILE A 64 10.46 -4.97 -13.55
N ALA A 65 11.22 -4.69 -14.62
CA ALA A 65 10.72 -3.99 -15.80
C ALA A 65 9.58 -4.76 -16.49
N LEU A 66 9.72 -6.08 -16.66
CA LEU A 66 8.66 -6.93 -17.19
C LEU A 66 7.42 -6.92 -16.28
N GLY A 67 7.61 -7.05 -14.97
CA GLY A 67 6.55 -6.97 -13.97
C GLY A 67 5.79 -5.65 -14.04
N ILE A 68 6.50 -4.53 -14.17
CA ILE A 68 5.91 -3.19 -14.36
C ILE A 68 5.07 -3.11 -15.64
N VAL A 69 5.56 -3.65 -16.77
CA VAL A 69 4.79 -3.68 -18.02
C VAL A 69 3.50 -4.49 -17.83
N ILE A 70 3.61 -5.64 -17.16
CA ILE A 70 2.45 -6.48 -16.83
C ILE A 70 1.48 -5.73 -15.89
N VAL A 71 1.97 -4.97 -14.90
CA VAL A 71 1.14 -4.11 -14.03
C VAL A 71 0.36 -3.09 -14.84
N VAL A 72 1.02 -2.36 -15.75
CA VAL A 72 0.38 -1.34 -16.58
C VAL A 72 -0.72 -1.96 -17.45
N MET A 73 -0.42 -3.09 -18.09
CA MET A 73 -1.41 -3.84 -18.89
C MET A 73 -2.56 -4.35 -18.02
N GLY A 74 -2.25 -4.93 -16.86
CA GLY A 74 -3.23 -5.44 -15.90
C GLY A 74 -4.16 -4.35 -15.38
N LEU A 75 -3.63 -3.20 -14.96
CA LEU A 75 -4.41 -2.04 -14.54
C LEU A 75 -5.31 -1.52 -15.67
N THR A 76 -4.81 -1.51 -16.91
CA THR A 76 -5.60 -1.07 -18.08
C THR A 76 -6.83 -1.95 -18.25
N PHE A 77 -6.65 -3.27 -18.32
CA PHE A 77 -7.77 -4.21 -18.43
C PHE A 77 -8.68 -4.18 -17.19
N PHE A 78 -8.09 -4.06 -16.01
CA PHE A 78 -8.84 -4.08 -14.75
C PHE A 78 -9.75 -2.86 -14.61
N MET A 79 -9.22 -1.65 -14.80
CA MET A 79 -9.99 -0.41 -14.70
C MET A 79 -11.09 -0.34 -15.76
N GLU A 80 -10.81 -0.79 -16.98
CA GLU A 80 -11.81 -0.87 -18.04
C GLU A 80 -12.88 -1.93 -17.72
N GLY A 81 -12.46 -3.07 -17.17
CA GLY A 81 -13.36 -4.12 -16.73
C GLY A 81 -14.27 -3.69 -15.58
N LEU A 82 -13.76 -2.94 -14.62
CA LEU A 82 -14.58 -2.34 -13.56
C LEU A 82 -15.59 -1.34 -14.13
N ARG A 83 -15.17 -0.50 -15.09
CA ARG A 83 -16.03 0.52 -15.69
C ARG A 83 -17.16 -0.07 -16.53
N LEU A 84 -16.88 -1.10 -17.33
CA LEU A 84 -17.89 -1.77 -18.17
C LEU A 84 -18.70 -2.80 -17.39
N GLY A 85 -18.09 -3.43 -16.38
CA GLY A 85 -18.65 -4.52 -15.61
C GLY A 85 -19.31 -4.07 -14.31
N LEU A 86 -18.52 -3.68 -13.31
CA LEU A 86 -18.98 -3.50 -11.91
C LEU A 86 -19.70 -2.17 -11.64
N MET A 87 -19.21 -1.05 -12.19
CA MET A 87 -19.80 0.27 -11.93
C MET A 87 -21.28 0.39 -12.34
N PRO A 88 -21.72 -0.14 -13.50
CA PRO A 88 -23.13 -0.12 -13.89
C PRO A 88 -24.05 -0.83 -12.90
N PHE A 89 -23.57 -1.85 -12.18
CA PHE A 89 -24.35 -2.46 -11.10
C PHE A 89 -24.57 -1.47 -9.97
N GLY A 90 -23.53 -0.79 -9.50
CA GLY A 90 -23.62 0.20 -8.42
C GLY A 90 -24.59 1.33 -8.76
N GLU A 91 -24.51 1.87 -9.98
CA GLU A 91 -25.38 2.95 -10.46
C GLU A 91 -26.85 2.52 -10.63
N THR A 92 -27.07 1.35 -11.23
CA THR A 92 -28.43 0.82 -11.45
C THR A 92 -29.07 0.46 -10.12
N ILE A 93 -28.36 -0.25 -9.25
CA ILE A 93 -28.87 -0.62 -7.93
C ILE A 93 -29.10 0.64 -7.10
N GLY A 94 -28.17 1.59 -7.07
CA GLY A 94 -28.33 2.84 -6.31
C GLY A 94 -29.54 3.67 -6.75
N SER A 95 -29.91 3.62 -8.03
CA SER A 95 -31.04 4.39 -8.57
C SER A 95 -32.40 3.67 -8.50
N VAL A 96 -32.42 2.34 -8.37
CA VAL A 96 -33.67 1.56 -8.34
C VAL A 96 -33.99 1.07 -6.92
N LEU A 97 -32.98 0.70 -6.13
CA LEU A 97 -33.13 0.11 -4.82
C LEU A 97 -33.94 0.98 -3.84
N PRO A 98 -33.70 2.31 -3.73
CA PRO A 98 -34.50 3.16 -2.84
C PRO A 98 -35.96 3.33 -3.27
N LYS A 99 -36.27 3.15 -4.56
CA LYS A 99 -37.63 3.31 -5.09
C LYS A 99 -38.49 2.08 -4.81
N ASN A 100 -37.88 0.90 -4.88
CA ASN A 100 -38.60 -0.37 -4.91
C ASN A 100 -38.45 -1.22 -3.64
N SER A 101 -37.62 -0.79 -2.67
CA SER A 101 -37.29 -1.58 -1.47
C SER A 101 -37.52 -0.82 -0.17
N LYS A 102 -37.83 -1.58 0.89
CA LYS A 102 -37.95 -1.05 2.25
C LYS A 102 -36.58 -0.81 2.86
N LEU A 103 -36.48 0.19 3.75
CA LEU A 103 -35.23 0.57 4.43
C LEU A 103 -34.42 -0.62 4.99
N PRO A 104 -34.99 -1.62 5.70
CA PRO A 104 -34.20 -2.74 6.23
C PRO A 104 -33.49 -3.56 5.14
N LEU A 105 -34.15 -3.76 3.99
CA LEU A 105 -33.57 -4.49 2.86
C LEU A 105 -32.43 -3.70 2.23
N ILE A 106 -32.58 -2.37 2.12
CA ILE A 106 -31.53 -1.48 1.61
C ILE A 106 -30.30 -1.55 2.52
N THR A 107 -30.50 -1.50 3.84
CA THR A 107 -29.41 -1.58 4.82
C THR A 107 -28.70 -2.93 4.76
N VAL A 108 -29.43 -4.05 4.73
CA VAL A 108 -28.82 -5.39 4.62
C VAL A 108 -28.07 -5.54 3.30
N PHE A 109 -28.64 -5.05 2.20
CA PHE A 109 -27.95 -5.05 0.91
C PHE A 109 -26.67 -4.22 0.96
N SER A 110 -26.73 -3.01 1.53
CA SER A 110 -25.59 -2.11 1.68
C SER A 110 -24.48 -2.73 2.53
N PHE A 111 -24.85 -3.46 3.59
CA PHE A 111 -23.92 -4.23 4.41
C PHE A 111 -23.20 -5.31 3.60
N LEU A 112 -23.96 -6.15 2.90
CA LEU A 112 -23.41 -7.23 2.09
C LEU A 112 -22.57 -6.70 0.91
N LEU A 113 -22.96 -5.57 0.33
CA LEU A 113 -22.20 -4.89 -0.71
C LEU A 113 -20.83 -4.44 -0.19
N GLY A 114 -20.78 -3.77 0.96
CA GLY A 114 -19.50 -3.32 1.55
C GLY A 114 -18.58 -4.49 1.92
N LEU A 115 -19.16 -5.55 2.49
CA LEU A 115 -18.43 -6.78 2.79
C LEU A 115 -17.89 -7.44 1.52
N GLY A 116 -18.72 -7.62 0.49
CA GLY A 116 -18.33 -8.22 -0.79
C GLY A 116 -17.30 -7.38 -1.56
N ALA A 117 -17.43 -6.06 -1.55
CA ALA A 117 -16.48 -5.14 -2.15
C ALA A 117 -15.09 -5.25 -1.52
N THR A 118 -15.03 -5.43 -0.19
CA THR A 118 -13.78 -5.61 0.54
C THR A 118 -13.06 -6.91 0.15
N PHE A 119 -13.79 -8.01 -0.02
CA PHE A 119 -13.20 -9.26 -0.52
C PHE A 119 -12.69 -9.14 -1.96
N ALA A 120 -13.31 -8.24 -2.74
CA ALA A 120 -12.93 -7.97 -4.11
C ALA A 120 -11.77 -6.98 -4.24
N GLU A 121 -11.28 -6.39 -3.15
CA GLU A 121 -10.26 -5.33 -3.15
C GLU A 121 -8.83 -5.92 -3.27
N PRO A 122 -8.08 -5.66 -4.37
CA PRO A 122 -6.74 -6.19 -4.57
C PRO A 122 -5.75 -5.84 -3.45
N ALA A 123 -5.90 -4.65 -2.86
CA ALA A 123 -4.99 -4.13 -1.86
C ALA A 123 -4.96 -5.00 -0.58
N ILE A 124 -6.08 -5.66 -0.25
CA ILE A 124 -6.20 -6.62 0.87
C ILE A 124 -5.33 -7.86 0.63
N SER A 125 -5.22 -8.32 -0.62
CA SER A 125 -4.34 -9.45 -0.97
C SER A 125 -2.88 -9.12 -0.71
N VAL A 126 -2.48 -7.90 -1.01
CA VAL A 126 -1.11 -7.43 -0.76
C VAL A 126 -0.84 -7.28 0.72
N LEU A 127 -1.79 -6.73 1.48
CA LEU A 127 -1.70 -6.65 2.95
C LEU A 127 -1.48 -8.04 3.58
N LYS A 128 -2.22 -9.06 3.12
CA LYS A 128 -2.03 -10.45 3.59
C LYS A 128 -0.64 -10.98 3.27
N LYS A 129 -0.12 -10.73 2.06
CA LYS A 129 1.24 -11.14 1.67
C LYS A 129 2.33 -10.41 2.46
N ALA A 130 2.08 -9.16 2.85
CA ALA A 130 2.94 -8.37 3.72
C ALA A 130 3.18 -9.01 5.10
N GLY A 131 2.22 -9.84 5.57
CA GLY A 131 2.30 -10.58 6.84
C GLY A 131 3.50 -11.51 7.01
N VAL A 132 4.05 -12.02 5.91
CA VAL A 132 5.21 -12.92 5.91
C VAL A 132 6.48 -12.23 6.42
N GLY A 133 6.51 -10.89 6.36
CA GLY A 133 7.63 -10.08 6.81
C GLY A 133 7.65 -9.76 8.30
N VAL A 134 6.60 -10.12 9.06
CA VAL A 134 6.47 -9.79 10.47
C VAL A 134 7.17 -10.83 11.35
N SER A 135 7.90 -10.37 12.36
CA SER A 135 8.57 -11.22 13.35
C SER A 135 7.56 -11.76 14.36
N ALA A 136 7.44 -13.08 14.47
CA ALA A 136 6.57 -13.75 15.43
C ALA A 136 7.01 -13.55 16.89
N THR A 137 8.31 -13.30 17.13
CA THR A 137 8.85 -13.07 18.47
C THR A 137 8.66 -11.64 18.93
N ASP A 138 8.83 -10.67 18.02
CA ASP A 138 8.77 -9.24 18.38
C ASP A 138 7.32 -8.74 18.41
N ALA A 139 6.44 -9.30 17.57
CA ALA A 139 5.05 -8.91 17.45
C ALA A 139 4.12 -10.14 17.30
N PRO A 140 3.92 -10.94 18.36
CA PRO A 140 3.25 -12.24 18.28
C PRO A 140 1.78 -12.15 17.83
N LEU A 141 1.01 -11.20 18.39
CA LEU A 141 -0.38 -10.99 18.00
C LEU A 141 -0.50 -10.48 16.56
N LEU A 142 0.37 -9.54 16.16
CA LEU A 142 0.39 -9.01 14.79
C LEU A 142 0.70 -10.12 13.77
N TYR A 143 1.69 -10.96 14.06
CA TYR A 143 2.03 -12.12 13.23
C TYR A 143 0.83 -13.06 13.08
N SER A 144 0.17 -13.38 14.20
CA SER A 144 -0.98 -14.30 14.22
C SER A 144 -2.15 -13.76 13.41
N LEU A 145 -2.46 -12.46 13.52
CA LEU A 145 -3.53 -11.83 12.75
C LEU A 145 -3.28 -11.86 11.24
N LEU A 146 -2.02 -11.74 10.80
CA LEU A 146 -1.65 -11.66 9.40
C LEU A 146 -1.38 -13.01 8.74
N ASN A 147 -0.98 -14.02 9.51
CA ASN A 147 -0.65 -15.35 8.99
C ASN A 147 -1.77 -16.35 9.34
N ASP A 148 -1.92 -16.67 10.62
CA ASP A 148 -2.81 -17.74 11.10
C ASP A 148 -4.29 -17.35 11.01
N PHE A 149 -4.63 -16.13 11.41
CA PHE A 149 -6.00 -15.59 11.44
C PHE A 149 -6.29 -14.64 10.27
N SER A 150 -5.51 -14.70 9.20
CA SER A 150 -5.65 -13.81 8.03
C SER A 150 -7.07 -13.78 7.45
N GLY A 151 -7.79 -14.90 7.47
CA GLY A 151 -9.19 -14.97 7.05
C GLY A 151 -10.13 -14.20 7.97
N GLN A 152 -9.93 -14.28 9.30
CA GLN A 152 -10.72 -13.54 10.29
C GLN A 152 -10.43 -12.04 10.20
N LEU A 153 -9.17 -11.67 9.96
CA LEU A 153 -8.77 -10.28 9.73
C LEU A 153 -9.53 -9.69 8.53
N VAL A 154 -9.52 -10.36 7.38
CA VAL A 154 -10.23 -9.89 6.19
C VAL A 154 -11.75 -9.84 6.43
N ALA A 155 -12.31 -10.84 7.12
CA ALA A 155 -13.73 -10.83 7.48
C ALA A 155 -14.10 -9.66 8.41
N ALA A 156 -13.28 -9.37 9.43
CA ALA A 156 -13.50 -8.24 10.34
C ALA A 156 -13.43 -6.89 9.59
N VAL A 157 -12.43 -6.73 8.72
CA VAL A 157 -12.31 -5.56 7.84
C VAL A 157 -13.57 -5.42 6.97
N GLY A 158 -14.01 -6.50 6.32
CA GLY A 158 -15.21 -6.52 5.48
C GLY A 158 -16.51 -6.23 6.24
N ILE A 159 -16.64 -6.74 7.47
CA ILE A 159 -17.76 -6.41 8.38
C ILE A 159 -17.72 -4.91 8.71
N GLY A 160 -16.54 -4.37 9.02
CA GLY A 160 -16.35 -2.94 9.26
C GLY A 160 -16.81 -2.08 8.08
N VAL A 161 -16.36 -2.40 6.86
CA VAL A 161 -16.82 -1.72 5.63
C VAL A 161 -18.32 -1.88 5.43
N GLY A 162 -18.88 -3.08 5.63
CA GLY A 162 -20.33 -3.32 5.52
C GLY A 162 -21.15 -2.45 6.47
N VAL A 163 -20.75 -2.35 7.74
CA VAL A 163 -21.39 -1.46 8.72
C VAL A 163 -21.28 -0.01 8.28
N ALA A 164 -20.11 0.42 7.80
CA ALA A 164 -19.89 1.78 7.32
C ALA A 164 -20.77 2.16 6.12
N VAL A 165 -20.86 1.30 5.11
CA VAL A 165 -21.70 1.54 3.93
C VAL A 165 -23.17 1.61 4.35
N SER A 166 -23.60 0.72 5.24
CA SER A 166 -24.96 0.73 5.81
C SER A 166 -25.29 2.03 6.54
N LEU A 167 -24.39 2.49 7.42
CA LEU A 167 -24.54 3.76 8.14
C LEU A 167 -24.50 4.95 7.19
N GLY A 168 -23.66 4.90 6.15
CA GLY A 168 -23.59 5.91 5.10
C GLY A 168 -24.90 6.02 4.31
N ILE A 169 -25.59 4.91 4.06
CA ILE A 169 -26.91 4.94 3.44
C ILE A 169 -27.99 5.44 4.42
N LEU A 170 -28.01 4.95 5.65
CA LEU A 170 -28.95 5.43 6.68
C LEU A 170 -28.83 6.94 6.92
N ARG A 171 -27.60 7.46 6.87
CA ARG A 171 -27.31 8.90 6.94
C ARG A 171 -28.13 9.69 5.91
N PHE A 172 -28.26 9.21 4.68
CA PHE A 172 -29.02 9.90 3.64
C PHE A 172 -30.53 9.84 3.90
N PHE A 173 -31.05 8.69 4.38
CA PHE A 173 -32.46 8.55 4.74
C PHE A 173 -32.90 9.46 5.89
N TYR A 174 -32.03 9.67 6.88
CA TYR A 174 -32.33 10.50 8.04
C TYR A 174 -31.79 11.94 7.95
N GLY A 175 -31.17 12.32 6.84
CA GLY A 175 -30.60 13.67 6.65
C GLY A 175 -29.50 14.02 7.66
N TRP A 176 -28.72 13.04 8.12
CA TRP A 176 -27.64 13.29 9.08
C TRP A 176 -26.43 13.92 8.39
N SER A 177 -25.85 14.97 8.99
CA SER A 177 -24.57 15.50 8.54
C SER A 177 -23.44 14.50 8.83
N LEU A 178 -22.41 14.47 7.98
CA LEU A 178 -21.26 13.56 8.15
C LEU A 178 -20.59 13.75 9.52
N LYS A 179 -20.53 15.00 10.01
CA LYS A 179 -19.96 15.35 11.31
C LYS A 179 -20.55 14.57 12.47
N ARG A 180 -21.88 14.33 12.46
CA ARG A 180 -22.56 13.57 13.52
C ARG A 180 -22.07 12.13 13.62
N LEU A 181 -21.58 11.56 12.51
CA LEU A 181 -21.01 10.22 12.48
C LEU A 181 -19.49 10.26 12.74
N LEU A 182 -18.77 11.23 12.16
CA LEU A 182 -17.31 11.29 12.27
C LEU A 182 -16.82 11.57 13.68
N VAL A 183 -17.37 12.60 14.34
CA VAL A 183 -16.88 13.03 15.66
C VAL A 183 -16.88 11.88 16.69
N PRO A 184 -17.99 11.13 16.90
CA PRO A 184 -17.98 10.03 17.85
C PRO A 184 -17.09 8.86 17.40
N VAL A 185 -17.06 8.53 16.10
CA VAL A 185 -16.26 7.41 15.59
C VAL A 185 -14.76 7.71 15.72
N VAL A 186 -14.32 8.91 15.35
CA VAL A 186 -12.91 9.32 15.47
C VAL A 186 -12.51 9.44 16.94
N ALA A 187 -13.37 9.99 17.81
CA ALA A 187 -13.11 10.02 19.25
C ALA A 187 -12.97 8.60 19.83
N LEU A 188 -13.83 7.66 19.43
CA LEU A 188 -13.74 6.26 19.80
C LEU A 188 -12.43 5.63 19.31
N LEU A 189 -12.02 5.91 18.07
CA LEU A 189 -10.78 5.40 17.49
C LEU A 189 -9.54 5.93 18.22
N VAL A 190 -9.52 7.22 18.56
CA VAL A 190 -8.44 7.81 19.37
C VAL A 190 -8.39 7.13 20.74
N ALA A 191 -9.52 6.97 21.42
CA ALA A 191 -9.58 6.30 22.72
C ALA A 191 -9.14 4.82 22.64
N ALA A 192 -9.61 4.08 21.63
CA ALA A 192 -9.23 2.68 21.41
C ALA A 192 -7.74 2.54 21.06
N THR A 193 -7.19 3.48 20.30
CA THR A 193 -5.75 3.52 19.97
C THR A 193 -4.90 3.82 21.19
N LEU A 194 -5.33 4.75 22.04
CA LEU A 194 -4.65 5.03 23.31
C LEU A 194 -4.72 3.82 24.25
N TYR A 195 -5.86 3.13 24.32
CA TYR A 195 -5.96 1.89 25.09
C TYR A 195 -5.03 0.79 24.55
N ALA A 196 -5.01 0.57 23.24
CA ALA A 196 -4.10 -0.39 22.61
C ALA A 196 -2.62 0.00 22.77
N TYR A 197 -2.31 1.29 22.88
CA TYR A 197 -0.94 1.77 23.09
C TYR A 197 -0.39 1.40 24.47
N LEU A 198 -1.26 1.35 25.49
CA LEU A 198 -0.90 1.00 26.86
C LEU A 198 -0.62 -0.50 27.05
N ASP A 199 -1.13 -1.35 26.16
CA ASP A 199 -0.93 -2.79 26.19
C ASP A 199 0.23 -3.21 25.26
N PRO A 200 1.32 -3.81 25.79
CA PRO A 200 2.47 -4.22 24.98
C PRO A 200 2.14 -5.19 23.84
N ILE A 201 1.09 -6.01 23.97
CA ILE A 201 0.71 -7.01 22.97
C ILE A 201 -0.11 -6.36 21.85
N LEU A 202 -0.95 -5.37 22.18
CA LEU A 202 -1.80 -4.66 21.21
C LEU A 202 -1.06 -3.53 20.49
N ASN A 203 -0.03 -2.96 21.09
CA ASN A 203 0.72 -1.84 20.55
C ASN A 203 1.23 -2.08 19.11
N PRO A 204 1.85 -3.24 18.78
CA PRO A 204 2.22 -3.61 17.40
C PRO A 204 1.07 -3.61 16.38
N VAL A 205 -0.16 -3.85 16.83
CA VAL A 205 -1.33 -4.01 15.95
C VAL A 205 -1.92 -2.67 15.52
N ILE A 206 -1.61 -1.57 16.22
CA ILE A 206 -2.12 -0.23 15.90
C ILE A 206 -1.82 0.13 14.44
N GLY A 207 -0.57 -0.07 13.99
CA GLY A 207 -0.18 0.21 12.61
C GLY A 207 -1.00 -0.56 11.58
N LEU A 208 -1.18 -1.86 11.81
CA LEU A 208 -2.01 -2.70 10.94
C LEU A 208 -3.46 -2.21 10.92
N ALA A 209 -4.04 -1.92 12.08
CA ALA A 209 -5.45 -1.54 12.17
C ALA A 209 -5.75 -0.27 11.37
N TRP A 210 -4.90 0.74 11.48
CA TRP A 210 -5.08 2.00 10.73
C TRP A 210 -4.73 1.85 9.25
N ASP A 211 -3.73 1.04 8.89
CA ASP A 211 -3.44 0.71 7.50
C ASP A 211 -4.60 -0.06 6.85
N CYS A 212 -5.28 -0.96 7.56
CA CYS A 212 -6.49 -1.64 7.06
C CYS A 212 -7.57 -0.63 6.64
N GLY A 213 -7.77 0.44 7.41
CA GLY A 213 -8.69 1.52 7.04
C GLY A 213 -8.33 2.14 5.70
N ALA A 214 -7.05 2.46 5.50
CA ALA A 214 -6.51 3.00 4.24
C ALA A 214 -6.63 2.01 3.06
N VAL A 215 -6.41 0.71 3.30
CA VAL A 215 -6.39 -0.34 2.27
C VAL A 215 -7.80 -0.63 1.72
N THR A 216 -8.86 -0.41 2.50
CA THR A 216 -10.24 -0.72 2.08
C THR A 216 -10.84 0.22 1.05
N THR A 217 -10.25 1.39 0.83
CA THR A 217 -10.73 2.43 -0.09
C THR A 217 -10.03 2.38 -1.44
N GLY A 218 -9.83 1.18 -1.97
CA GLY A 218 -9.17 0.97 -3.25
C GLY A 218 -10.09 1.05 -4.48
N PRO A 219 -9.57 0.63 -5.66
CA PRO A 219 -10.23 0.79 -6.96
C PRO A 219 -11.56 0.05 -7.12
N VAL A 220 -11.87 -0.94 -6.27
CA VAL A 220 -13.15 -1.67 -6.36
C VAL A 220 -14.19 -1.04 -5.44
N THR A 221 -13.83 -0.83 -4.18
CA THR A 221 -14.78 -0.33 -3.17
C THR A 221 -15.22 1.09 -3.46
N VAL A 222 -14.31 2.00 -3.81
CA VAL A 222 -14.63 3.42 -3.96
C VAL A 222 -15.65 3.67 -5.07
N PRO A 223 -15.44 3.24 -6.33
CA PRO A 223 -16.41 3.50 -7.39
C PRO A 223 -17.78 2.87 -7.10
N LEU A 224 -17.81 1.67 -6.53
CA LEU A 224 -19.05 0.93 -6.26
C LEU A 224 -19.86 1.56 -5.14
N VAL A 225 -19.21 1.87 -4.01
CA VAL A 225 -19.84 2.50 -2.85
C VAL A 225 -20.24 3.93 -3.15
N LEU A 226 -19.41 4.68 -3.90
CA LEU A 226 -19.72 6.03 -4.34
C LEU A 226 -20.89 6.03 -5.33
N ALA A 227 -20.92 5.13 -6.32
CA ALA A 227 -22.05 5.01 -7.25
C ALA A 227 -23.36 4.69 -6.53
N LEU A 228 -23.31 3.76 -5.56
CA LEU A 228 -24.46 3.48 -4.69
C LEU A 228 -24.86 4.74 -3.90
N GLY A 229 -23.91 5.36 -3.21
CA GLY A 229 -24.15 6.54 -2.36
C GLY A 229 -24.75 7.71 -3.14
N ILE A 230 -24.23 8.01 -4.33
CA ILE A 230 -24.78 9.04 -5.24
C ILE A 230 -26.18 8.65 -5.71
N GLY A 231 -26.39 7.39 -6.11
CA GLY A 231 -27.70 6.90 -6.57
C GLY A 231 -28.77 7.02 -5.49
N VAL A 232 -28.47 6.56 -4.28
CA VAL A 232 -29.38 6.63 -3.14
C VAL A 232 -29.59 8.07 -2.68
N GLY A 233 -28.50 8.84 -2.58
CA GLY A 233 -28.53 10.25 -2.17
C GLY A 233 -29.38 11.12 -3.10
N ARG A 234 -29.38 10.86 -4.41
CA ARG A 234 -30.22 11.62 -5.37
C ARG A 234 -31.72 11.35 -5.26
N ILE A 235 -32.12 10.19 -4.74
CA ILE A 235 -33.53 9.80 -4.65
C ILE A 235 -34.12 10.18 -3.31
N VAL A 236 -33.31 10.10 -2.26
CA VAL A 236 -33.76 10.24 -0.86
C VAL A 236 -33.27 11.53 -0.22
N GLY A 237 -32.15 12.09 -0.70
CA GLY A 237 -31.56 13.31 -0.15
C GLY A 237 -32.37 14.57 -0.45
N THR A 238 -32.32 15.53 0.48
CA THR A 238 -32.96 16.84 0.34
C THR A 238 -32.18 17.77 -0.59
N GLU A 239 -32.88 18.64 -1.33
CA GLU A 239 -32.35 19.52 -2.40
C GLU A 239 -31.15 20.41 -1.97
N ASP A 240 -31.03 20.76 -0.68
CA ASP A 240 -29.94 21.59 -0.14
C ASP A 240 -28.64 20.83 0.21
N SER A 241 -28.61 19.51 0.06
CA SER A 241 -27.43 18.73 0.41
C SER A 241 -26.43 18.64 -0.75
N GLY A 242 -25.67 19.71 -0.98
CA GLY A 242 -24.57 19.81 -1.96
C GLY A 242 -23.45 18.75 -1.83
N GLY A 243 -23.60 17.78 -0.93
CA GLY A 243 -22.74 16.60 -0.77
C GLY A 243 -23.45 15.26 -1.04
N ALA A 244 -24.56 15.22 -1.79
CA ALA A 244 -25.29 13.99 -2.10
C ALA A 244 -24.36 12.91 -2.72
N GLY A 245 -24.00 11.91 -1.92
CA GLY A 245 -23.11 10.80 -2.27
C GLY A 245 -21.74 10.78 -1.57
N PHE A 246 -21.29 11.89 -0.99
CA PHE A 246 -20.00 11.99 -0.30
C PHE A 246 -20.09 11.62 1.19
N GLY A 247 -19.00 11.09 1.74
CA GLY A 247 -18.82 10.69 3.14
C GLY A 247 -19.06 9.20 3.42
N VAL A 248 -19.65 8.46 2.47
CA VAL A 248 -19.79 6.99 2.61
C VAL A 248 -18.40 6.32 2.53
N VAL A 249 -17.55 6.82 1.63
CA VAL A 249 -16.16 6.33 1.46
C VAL A 249 -15.35 6.60 2.72
N THR A 250 -15.49 7.76 3.35
CA THR A 250 -14.86 8.06 4.63
C THR A 250 -15.23 7.06 5.73
N LEU A 251 -16.52 6.75 5.88
CA LEU A 251 -16.95 5.79 6.90
C LEU A 251 -16.34 4.42 6.61
N ALA A 252 -16.25 4.04 5.32
CA ALA A 252 -15.66 2.80 4.87
C ALA A 252 -14.17 2.67 5.26
N SER A 253 -13.42 3.77 5.44
CA SER A 253 -12.05 3.71 5.95
C SER A 253 -11.94 3.71 7.49
N LEU A 254 -12.94 4.17 8.23
CA LEU A 254 -12.85 4.30 9.70
C LEU A 254 -13.34 3.05 10.45
N PHE A 255 -14.44 2.45 10.01
CA PHE A 255 -15.00 1.27 10.69
C PHE A 255 -14.12 0.01 10.62
N PRO A 256 -13.35 -0.25 9.55
CA PRO A 256 -12.38 -1.35 9.55
C PRO A 256 -11.37 -1.26 10.68
N ILE A 257 -10.96 -0.04 11.05
CA ILE A 257 -10.02 0.20 12.14
C ILE A 257 -10.64 -0.24 13.47
N VAL A 258 -11.91 0.13 13.71
CA VAL A 258 -12.68 -0.33 14.87
C VAL A 258 -12.77 -1.85 14.90
N ALA A 259 -13.09 -2.47 13.76
CA ALA A 259 -13.25 -3.92 13.66
C ALA A 259 -11.94 -4.68 13.90
N VAL A 260 -10.83 -4.21 13.34
CA VAL A 260 -9.50 -4.82 13.52
C VAL A 260 -9.00 -4.66 14.95
N LEU A 261 -9.14 -3.47 15.56
CA LEU A 261 -8.79 -3.27 16.97
C LEU A 261 -9.67 -4.13 17.89
N GLY A 262 -10.98 -4.25 17.60
CA GLY A 262 -11.88 -5.12 18.35
C GLY A 262 -11.50 -6.60 18.25
N LEU A 263 -11.16 -7.08 17.05
CA LEU A 263 -10.67 -8.44 16.82
C LEU A 263 -9.35 -8.69 17.58
N ALA A 264 -8.41 -7.75 17.51
CA ALA A 264 -7.13 -7.84 18.20
C ALA A 264 -7.30 -7.88 19.72
N MET A 265 -8.17 -7.04 20.28
CA MET A 265 -8.51 -7.05 21.71
C MET A 265 -9.18 -8.37 22.12
N GLY A 266 -10.02 -8.95 21.26
CA GLY A 266 -10.63 -10.26 21.48
C GLY A 266 -9.58 -11.37 21.63
N HIS A 267 -8.67 -11.47 20.67
CA HIS A 267 -7.57 -12.45 20.68
C HIS A 267 -6.58 -12.22 21.82
N ALA A 268 -6.23 -10.97 22.12
CA ALA A 268 -5.39 -10.61 23.24
C ALA A 268 -5.99 -11.08 24.59
N ARG A 269 -7.29 -10.84 24.79
CA ARG A 269 -8.02 -11.26 26.01
C ARG A 269 -8.18 -12.77 26.10
N ALA A 270 -8.39 -13.44 24.96
CA ALA A 270 -8.49 -14.89 24.90
C ALA A 270 -7.13 -15.59 25.10
N LYS A 271 -6.01 -14.84 25.02
CA LYS A 271 -4.65 -15.40 24.94
C LYS A 271 -4.51 -16.39 23.77
N ASP A 272 -5.14 -16.07 22.64
CA ASP A 272 -5.08 -16.85 21.40
C ASP A 272 -4.23 -16.13 20.35
N TYR A 273 -2.91 -16.25 20.51
CA TYR A 273 -1.92 -15.72 19.59
C TYR A 273 -0.60 -16.46 19.79
N TYR A 274 0.29 -16.37 18.80
CA TYR A 274 1.58 -17.06 18.80
C TYR A 274 2.32 -16.95 20.14
N GLY A 275 2.61 -18.09 20.75
CA GLY A 275 3.31 -18.17 22.05
C GLY A 275 2.42 -18.03 23.29
N ALA A 276 1.10 -17.84 23.14
CA ALA A 276 0.16 -17.74 24.25
C ALA A 276 -0.50 -19.08 24.62
N GLU A 277 -1.08 -19.14 25.82
CA GLU A 277 -1.60 -20.37 26.46
C GLU A 277 -2.65 -21.12 25.61
N HIS A 278 -3.54 -20.42 24.92
CA HIS A 278 -4.66 -21.02 24.19
C HIS A 278 -4.41 -21.14 22.67
N TYR A 279 -3.20 -20.83 22.21
CA TYR A 279 -2.87 -20.82 20.79
C TYR A 279 -2.74 -22.24 20.22
N GLN A 280 -3.55 -22.54 19.20
CA GLN A 280 -3.60 -23.86 18.56
C GLN A 280 -2.89 -23.91 17.19
N GLY A 281 -2.19 -22.84 16.79
CA GLY A 281 -1.47 -22.78 15.53
C GLY A 281 -0.14 -23.58 15.51
N PRO A 282 0.56 -23.60 14.36
CA PRO A 282 1.79 -24.39 14.21
C PRO A 282 2.82 -24.06 15.29
N SER A 283 3.40 -25.10 15.91
CA SER A 283 4.18 -25.00 17.15
C SER A 283 5.51 -24.24 16.99
N LEU A 284 6.02 -23.74 18.14
CA LEU A 284 7.29 -23.01 18.35
C LEU A 284 8.52 -23.55 17.58
N ALA A 285 8.50 -24.80 17.13
CA ALA A 285 9.61 -25.45 16.44
C ALA A 285 9.75 -25.09 14.95
N VAL A 286 8.69 -24.58 14.29
CA VAL A 286 8.71 -24.32 12.84
C VAL A 286 9.43 -23.00 12.50
N PHE A 287 9.50 -22.07 13.45
CA PHE A 287 10.10 -20.75 13.27
C PHE A 287 11.04 -20.41 14.44
N ALA A 288 12.14 -21.15 14.56
CA ALA A 288 13.29 -20.67 15.33
C ALA A 288 13.66 -19.26 14.85
N PRO A 289 14.01 -18.33 15.76
CA PRO A 289 14.12 -16.90 15.45
C PRO A 289 15.01 -16.68 14.21
N ARG A 290 14.46 -15.98 13.21
CA ARG A 290 15.31 -15.28 12.23
C ARG A 290 16.05 -14.24 13.05
N GLU A 291 17.35 -14.42 13.22
CA GLU A 291 18.23 -13.46 13.91
C GLU A 291 18.99 -12.57 12.91
N PRO A 292 18.37 -11.54 12.30
CA PRO A 292 19.12 -10.45 11.70
C PRO A 292 19.62 -9.48 12.79
N ALA A 293 18.93 -9.39 13.93
CA ALA A 293 19.32 -8.51 15.04
C ALA A 293 20.60 -9.00 15.75
N GLU A 294 20.83 -10.32 15.83
CA GLU A 294 22.09 -10.87 16.32
C GLU A 294 23.21 -10.76 15.28
N ALA A 295 22.92 -10.84 13.98
CA ALA A 295 23.89 -10.53 12.94
C ALA A 295 24.36 -9.06 13.02
N ASN A 296 23.44 -8.10 13.18
CA ASN A 296 23.76 -6.68 13.36
C ASN A 296 24.44 -6.38 14.71
N LYS A 297 24.03 -7.03 15.81
CA LYS A 297 24.75 -6.94 17.10
C LYS A 297 26.13 -7.58 17.01
N ARG A 298 26.30 -8.69 16.30
CA ARG A 298 27.60 -9.33 16.03
C ARG A 298 28.46 -8.47 15.12
N LEU A 299 27.91 -7.72 14.17
CA LEU A 299 28.64 -6.77 13.34
C LEU A 299 29.18 -5.60 14.16
N VAL A 300 28.34 -4.97 15.00
CA VAL A 300 28.78 -3.88 15.92
C VAL A 300 29.79 -4.39 16.96
N ARG A 301 29.66 -5.64 17.40
CA ARG A 301 30.62 -6.28 18.33
C ARG A 301 31.91 -6.71 17.63
N LYS A 302 31.85 -7.17 16.37
CA LYS A 302 33.00 -7.60 15.55
C LYS A 302 33.91 -6.45 15.13
N THR A 303 33.39 -5.23 14.96
CA THR A 303 34.24 -4.07 14.66
C THR A 303 35.20 -3.72 15.83
N ASN A 304 34.88 -4.20 17.04
CA ASN A 304 35.69 -4.00 18.26
C ASN A 304 36.39 -5.29 18.75
N GLU A 305 36.22 -6.44 18.08
CA GLU A 305 36.99 -7.64 18.39
C GLU A 305 38.34 -7.59 17.67
N PRO A 306 39.46 -7.93 18.35
CA PRO A 306 40.76 -7.97 17.71
C PRO A 306 40.72 -8.96 16.54
N PRO A 307 41.46 -8.69 15.44
CA PRO A 307 41.48 -9.58 14.28
C PRO A 307 41.83 -11.00 14.70
N LEU A 308 41.17 -12.00 14.11
CA LEU A 308 41.44 -13.41 14.37
C LEU A 308 42.95 -13.69 14.26
N ARG A 309 43.57 -14.06 15.38
CA ARG A 309 45.02 -14.36 15.44
C ARG A 309 45.26 -15.85 15.23
N PHE A 310 46.39 -16.18 14.62
CA PHE A 310 46.88 -17.56 14.61
C PHE A 310 47.19 -17.99 16.05
N THR A 311 46.79 -19.20 16.38
CA THR A 311 47.10 -19.81 17.69
C THR A 311 48.53 -20.36 17.70
N GLU A 312 49.12 -20.47 18.89
CA GLU A 312 50.48 -21.02 19.10
C GLU A 312 50.66 -22.39 18.43
N LYS A 313 49.60 -23.22 18.45
CA LYS A 313 49.59 -24.56 17.84
C LYS A 313 49.61 -24.50 16.30
N GLU A 314 48.83 -23.60 15.70
CA GLU A 314 48.81 -23.38 14.24
C GLU A 314 50.16 -22.82 13.76
N PHE A 315 50.81 -21.97 14.56
CA PHE A 315 52.15 -21.45 14.27
C PHE A 315 53.22 -22.56 14.30
N ARG A 316 53.16 -23.48 15.28
CA ARG A 316 54.05 -24.65 15.33
C ARG A 316 53.84 -25.60 14.15
N GLU A 317 52.58 -25.89 13.79
CA GLU A 317 52.26 -26.71 12.61
C GLU A 317 52.82 -26.08 11.30
N TYR A 318 52.78 -24.75 11.18
CA TYR A 318 53.35 -24.04 10.03
C TYR A 318 54.89 -24.04 10.00
N GLN A 319 55.56 -23.98 11.16
CA GLN A 319 57.02 -24.06 11.22
C GLN A 319 57.56 -25.39 10.69
N GLU A 320 56.85 -26.49 10.96
CA GLU A 320 57.26 -27.84 10.58
C GLU A 320 56.96 -28.15 9.12
N SER A 321 55.77 -27.81 8.65
CA SER A 321 55.30 -28.20 7.31
C SER A 321 55.58 -27.16 6.21
N ARG A 322 55.87 -25.91 6.59
CA ARG A 322 55.97 -24.74 5.68
C ARG A 322 54.72 -24.52 4.82
N THR A 323 53.61 -25.20 5.14
CA THR A 323 52.34 -25.16 4.43
C THR A 323 51.21 -25.15 5.46
N LEU A 324 50.25 -24.24 5.34
CA LEU A 324 49.11 -24.26 6.26
C LEU A 324 48.21 -25.47 5.96
N PRO A 325 47.68 -26.18 6.98
CA PRO A 325 46.75 -27.30 6.80
C PRO A 325 45.56 -26.95 5.88
N GLU A 326 45.05 -27.89 5.08
CA GLU A 326 43.90 -27.65 4.18
C GLU A 326 42.66 -27.10 4.92
N ARG A 327 42.44 -27.52 6.17
CA ARG A 327 41.37 -26.96 7.02
C ARG A 327 41.45 -25.43 7.24
N LEU A 328 42.60 -24.81 6.95
CA LEU A 328 42.87 -23.38 7.12
C LEU A 328 42.88 -22.61 5.79
N HIS A 329 42.35 -23.11 4.66
CA HIS A 329 42.33 -22.46 3.33
C HIS A 329 41.84 -20.99 3.23
N LYS A 330 41.45 -20.36 4.33
CA LYS A 330 40.94 -18.99 4.41
C LYS A 330 41.94 -18.10 5.16
N TYR A 331 43.09 -17.85 4.54
CA TYR A 331 44.02 -16.80 4.99
C TYR A 331 44.37 -15.89 3.82
N ARG A 332 44.65 -14.62 4.12
CA ARG A 332 45.20 -13.67 3.16
C ARG A 332 46.70 -13.62 3.36
N THR A 333 47.45 -13.75 2.27
CA THR A 333 48.89 -13.52 2.27
C THR A 333 49.14 -12.09 1.78
N ILE A 334 49.77 -11.28 2.61
CA ILE A 334 50.14 -9.89 2.31
C ILE A 334 51.65 -9.85 2.18
N TYR A 335 52.14 -9.46 1.01
CA TYR A 335 53.57 -9.25 0.75
C TYR A 335 53.87 -7.76 0.93
N ARG A 336 54.77 -7.40 1.86
CA ARG A 336 55.20 -6.02 2.13
C ARG A 336 56.67 -5.85 1.74
N GLY A 337 56.95 -4.82 0.94
CA GLY A 337 58.30 -4.57 0.44
C GLY A 337 58.81 -5.63 -0.55
N GLY A 338 60.06 -5.46 -1.01
CA GLY A 338 60.72 -6.35 -1.96
C GLY A 338 60.51 -5.98 -3.44
N GLN A 339 61.35 -6.53 -4.32
CA GLN A 339 61.21 -6.40 -5.78
C GLN A 339 60.41 -7.58 -6.33
N VAL A 340 59.37 -7.29 -7.10
CA VAL A 340 58.54 -8.31 -7.76
C VAL A 340 59.05 -8.51 -9.18
N THR A 341 59.57 -9.69 -9.47
CA THR A 341 60.11 -10.06 -10.79
C THR A 341 59.34 -11.24 -11.35
N PHE A 342 59.10 -11.24 -12.66
CA PHE A 342 58.46 -12.35 -13.36
C PHE A 342 59.55 -13.21 -14.01
N GLU A 343 59.77 -14.41 -13.51
CA GLU A 343 60.83 -15.33 -13.94
C GLU A 343 60.19 -16.70 -14.23
N ASP A 344 60.41 -17.25 -15.44
CA ASP A 344 59.94 -18.58 -15.87
C ASP A 344 58.44 -18.87 -15.61
N GLY A 345 57.57 -17.91 -15.93
CA GLY A 345 56.11 -18.06 -15.76
C GLY A 345 55.63 -17.94 -14.31
N ARG A 346 56.51 -17.56 -13.38
CA ARG A 346 56.22 -17.42 -11.95
C ARG A 346 56.42 -15.98 -11.50
N ILE A 347 55.53 -15.52 -10.62
CA ILE A 347 55.68 -14.23 -9.93
C ILE A 347 56.55 -14.46 -8.70
N VAL A 348 57.75 -13.89 -8.69
CA VAL A 348 58.74 -14.05 -7.61
C VAL A 348 58.87 -12.74 -6.84
N HIS A 349 58.62 -12.79 -5.53
CA HIS A 349 58.84 -11.68 -4.63
C HIS A 349 60.22 -11.83 -3.95
N LYS A 350 61.21 -11.03 -4.36
CA LYS A 350 62.55 -11.03 -3.77
C LYS A 350 62.61 -10.07 -2.59
N ASN A 351 63.11 -10.54 -1.45
CA ASN A 351 63.24 -9.77 -0.19
C ASN A 351 61.93 -9.15 0.33
N ALA A 352 60.78 -9.80 0.06
CA ALA A 352 59.50 -9.35 0.59
C ALA A 352 59.25 -9.91 1.99
N GLU A 353 58.68 -9.09 2.86
CA GLU A 353 58.10 -9.52 4.12
C GLU A 353 56.74 -10.18 3.84
N ILE A 354 56.54 -11.42 4.30
CA ILE A 354 55.29 -12.17 4.11
C ILE A 354 54.50 -12.17 5.40
N VAL A 355 53.35 -11.51 5.39
CA VAL A 355 52.41 -11.46 6.52
C VAL A 355 51.20 -12.32 6.18
N LEU A 356 50.91 -13.32 7.03
CA LEU A 356 49.74 -14.18 6.91
C LEU A 356 48.67 -13.70 7.88
N GLU A 357 47.46 -13.45 7.38
CA GLU A 357 46.30 -13.02 8.18
C GLU A 357 45.14 -14.00 8.02
N LYS A 358 44.49 -14.39 9.12
CA LYS A 358 43.35 -15.31 9.09
C LYS A 358 42.11 -14.58 8.55
N LYS A 359 41.45 -15.14 7.54
CA LYS A 359 40.22 -14.59 6.96
C LYS A 359 39.03 -15.15 7.73
N GLU A 360 38.15 -14.29 8.21
CA GLU A 360 36.88 -14.74 8.82
C GLU A 360 36.03 -15.49 7.79
N GLU A 361 35.43 -16.60 8.22
CA GLU A 361 34.36 -17.22 7.43
C GLU A 361 33.16 -16.27 7.39
N ALA A 362 32.83 -15.76 6.20
CA ALA A 362 31.48 -15.28 5.88
C ALA A 362 30.45 -16.45 5.85
N GLY A 363 30.71 -17.55 6.56
CA GLY A 363 30.05 -18.83 6.36
C GLY A 363 28.67 -18.95 7.01
N ALA A 364 28.31 -18.13 7.98
CA ALA A 364 26.96 -18.15 8.54
C ALA A 364 25.96 -17.41 7.63
N LEU A 365 26.37 -16.23 7.15
CA LEU A 365 25.55 -15.37 6.30
C LEU A 365 25.48 -15.87 4.86
N GLU A 366 26.59 -16.35 4.28
CA GLU A 366 26.59 -16.92 2.92
C GLU A 366 25.74 -18.21 2.85
N ARG A 367 25.67 -19.00 3.94
CA ARG A 367 24.73 -20.13 4.07
C ARG A 367 23.28 -19.67 4.28
N PHE A 368 23.05 -18.53 4.92
CA PHE A 368 21.72 -17.93 5.10
C PHE A 368 21.20 -17.34 3.77
N VAL A 369 22.04 -16.61 3.04
CA VAL A 369 21.78 -16.08 1.70
C VAL A 369 21.60 -17.23 0.70
N LYS A 370 22.46 -18.28 0.72
CA LYS A 370 22.25 -19.50 -0.07
C LYS A 370 20.95 -20.22 0.28
N ARG A 371 20.51 -20.22 1.55
CA ARG A 371 19.23 -20.84 1.96
C ARG A 371 18.00 -20.03 1.56
N GLN A 372 18.06 -18.70 1.58
CA GLN A 372 16.99 -17.86 1.03
C GLN A 372 16.95 -17.89 -0.51
N THR A 373 18.10 -18.13 -1.16
CA THR A 373 18.18 -18.34 -2.62
C THR A 373 18.04 -19.82 -3.03
N GLN A 374 17.85 -20.75 -2.09
CA GLN A 374 17.67 -22.20 -2.32
C GLN A 374 16.21 -22.61 -2.52
N HIS A 375 15.39 -21.75 -3.13
CA HIS A 375 14.50 -22.32 -4.12
C HIS A 375 15.28 -22.31 -5.43
N PRO A 376 15.65 -23.47 -6.00
CA PRO A 376 16.04 -23.53 -7.40
C PRO A 376 14.90 -22.81 -8.13
N TRP A 377 15.18 -21.64 -8.69
CA TRP A 377 14.20 -20.88 -9.44
C TRP A 377 13.91 -21.69 -10.70
N ASP A 378 13.00 -22.65 -10.60
CA ASP A 378 12.35 -23.24 -11.77
C ASP A 378 11.45 -22.15 -12.34
N ALA A 379 12.05 -21.26 -13.12
CA ALA A 379 11.43 -20.05 -13.62
C ALA A 379 10.11 -20.33 -14.35
N ARG A 380 9.91 -21.54 -14.90
CA ARG A 380 8.66 -21.95 -15.55
C ARG A 380 7.61 -22.50 -14.57
N LEU A 381 8.02 -23.32 -13.60
CA LEU A 381 7.10 -23.95 -12.65
C LEU A 381 6.60 -22.94 -11.59
N ALA A 382 7.48 -22.04 -11.14
CA ALA A 382 7.15 -20.96 -10.22
C ALA A 382 6.27 -19.89 -10.88
N PHE A 383 6.58 -19.48 -12.11
CA PHE A 383 5.80 -18.46 -12.84
C PHE A 383 4.38 -18.94 -13.17
N ALA A 384 4.23 -20.18 -13.64
CA ALA A 384 2.90 -20.75 -13.92
C ALA A 384 2.07 -20.92 -12.64
N LYS A 385 2.71 -21.29 -11.52
CA LYS A 385 2.06 -21.38 -10.22
C LYS A 385 1.63 -20.00 -9.72
N GLU A 386 2.52 -19.01 -9.72
CA GLU A 386 2.20 -17.63 -9.31
C GLU A 386 1.09 -17.02 -10.17
N PHE A 387 1.12 -17.24 -11.48
CA PHE A 387 0.07 -16.78 -12.38
C PHE A 387 -1.26 -17.47 -12.09
N ARG A 388 -1.26 -18.80 -11.87
CA ARG A 388 -2.46 -19.56 -11.49
C ARG A 388 -3.02 -19.07 -10.16
N ASP A 389 -2.17 -18.85 -9.16
CA ASP A 389 -2.57 -18.36 -7.85
C ASP A 389 -3.16 -16.95 -7.97
N ALA A 390 -2.55 -16.08 -8.77
CA ALA A 390 -3.10 -14.75 -9.08
C ALA A 390 -4.47 -14.84 -9.79
N ALA A 391 -4.64 -15.78 -10.71
CA ALA A 391 -5.90 -15.99 -11.43
C ALA A 391 -7.02 -16.50 -10.51
N LEU A 392 -6.69 -17.44 -9.61
CA LEU A 392 -7.64 -17.97 -8.63
C LEU A 392 -8.07 -16.89 -7.64
N VAL A 393 -7.12 -16.09 -7.13
CA VAL A 393 -7.42 -14.96 -6.25
C VAL A 393 -8.31 -13.95 -6.97
N ALA A 394 -8.00 -13.60 -8.22
CA ALA A 394 -8.81 -12.67 -9.01
C ALA A 394 -10.23 -13.17 -9.26
N ALA A 395 -10.38 -14.45 -9.60
CA ALA A 395 -11.68 -15.08 -9.82
C ALA A 395 -12.52 -15.14 -8.53
N GLN A 396 -11.89 -15.54 -7.40
CA GLN A 396 -12.54 -15.59 -6.09
C GLN A 396 -12.92 -14.20 -5.55
N ALA A 397 -12.19 -13.15 -5.96
CA ALA A 397 -12.49 -11.77 -5.61
C ALA A 397 -13.69 -11.23 -6.42
N ILE A 398 -13.65 -11.33 -7.76
CA ILE A 398 -14.58 -10.61 -8.63
C ILE A 398 -15.88 -11.40 -8.87
N LEU A 399 -15.79 -12.71 -9.14
CA LEU A 399 -16.98 -13.49 -9.55
C LEU A 399 -18.05 -13.57 -8.46
N PRO A 400 -17.73 -13.78 -7.16
CA PRO A 400 -18.75 -13.79 -6.12
C PRO A 400 -19.44 -12.44 -5.96
N LEU A 401 -18.70 -11.33 -6.04
CA LEU A 401 -19.27 -9.99 -5.98
C LEU A 401 -20.21 -9.73 -7.17
N CYS A 402 -19.77 -10.04 -8.40
CA CYS A 402 -20.61 -9.92 -9.59
C CYS A 402 -21.86 -10.82 -9.50
N GLY A 403 -21.69 -12.05 -9.02
CA GLY A 403 -22.80 -13.00 -8.79
C GLY A 403 -23.81 -12.46 -7.79
N PHE A 404 -23.35 -11.91 -6.66
CA PHE A 404 -24.19 -11.25 -5.66
C PHE A 404 -24.95 -10.05 -6.24
N LEU A 405 -24.28 -9.20 -7.01
CA LEU A 405 -24.90 -8.04 -7.66
C LEU A 405 -25.94 -8.44 -8.72
N LEU A 406 -25.63 -9.46 -9.53
CA LEU A 406 -26.55 -10.03 -10.52
C LEU A 406 -27.77 -10.67 -9.85
N LEU A 407 -27.56 -11.42 -8.77
CA LEU A 407 -28.65 -12.02 -8.00
C LEU A 407 -29.55 -10.94 -7.42
N THR A 408 -28.98 -9.87 -6.87
CA THR A 408 -29.76 -8.75 -6.35
C THR A 408 -30.58 -8.09 -7.47
N LEU A 409 -29.97 -7.78 -8.61
CA LEU A 409 -30.69 -7.16 -9.73
C LEU A 409 -31.82 -8.06 -10.25
N SER A 410 -31.54 -9.35 -10.44
CA SER A 410 -32.50 -10.29 -11.06
C SER A 410 -33.61 -10.74 -10.11
N VAL A 411 -33.30 -11.04 -8.85
CA VAL A 411 -34.24 -11.61 -7.88
C VAL A 411 -34.90 -10.52 -7.03
N VAL A 412 -34.10 -9.60 -6.47
CA VAL A 412 -34.59 -8.59 -5.52
C VAL A 412 -35.24 -7.43 -6.24
N LEU A 413 -34.56 -6.87 -7.26
CA LEU A 413 -35.03 -5.70 -8.00
C LEU A 413 -35.87 -6.07 -9.23
N ARG A 414 -35.76 -7.31 -9.71
CA ARG A 414 -36.39 -7.80 -10.95
C ARG A 414 -36.12 -6.91 -12.16
N GLU A 415 -34.94 -6.29 -12.17
CA GLU A 415 -34.47 -5.41 -13.24
C GLU A 415 -33.48 -6.14 -14.13
N SER A 416 -33.43 -5.73 -15.39
CA SER A 416 -32.46 -6.25 -16.35
C SER A 416 -31.43 -5.18 -16.69
N LEU A 417 -30.16 -5.58 -16.78
CA LEU A 417 -29.11 -4.68 -17.24
C LEU A 417 -29.27 -4.40 -18.73
N ARG A 418 -29.29 -3.12 -19.08
CA ARG A 418 -29.30 -2.62 -20.44
C ARG A 418 -27.86 -2.70 -20.97
N ARG A 419 -27.55 -3.76 -21.75
CA ARG A 419 -26.22 -4.19 -22.28
C ARG A 419 -25.53 -5.30 -21.46
N ARG A 420 -26.13 -6.49 -21.48
CA ARG A 420 -25.58 -7.69 -20.78
C ARG A 420 -24.25 -8.14 -21.37
N ASP A 421 -24.07 -7.97 -22.67
CA ASP A 421 -22.86 -8.24 -23.43
C ASP A 421 -21.67 -7.39 -22.98
N GLU A 422 -21.86 -6.08 -22.83
CA GLU A 422 -20.82 -5.16 -22.32
C GLU A 422 -20.41 -5.51 -20.89
N ILE A 423 -21.37 -5.92 -20.05
CA ILE A 423 -21.11 -6.25 -18.65
C ILE A 423 -20.37 -7.58 -18.52
N VAL A 424 -20.76 -8.61 -19.26
CA VAL A 424 -20.02 -9.89 -19.27
C VAL A 424 -18.59 -9.67 -19.76
N LEU A 425 -18.41 -8.87 -20.83
CA LEU A 425 -17.09 -8.49 -21.30
C LEU A 425 -16.30 -7.74 -20.21
N GLY A 426 -16.94 -6.79 -19.51
CA GLY A 426 -16.36 -6.05 -18.40
C GLY A 426 -15.91 -6.95 -17.25
N VAL A 427 -16.73 -7.93 -16.85
CA VAL A 427 -16.37 -8.90 -15.80
C VAL A 427 -15.17 -9.76 -16.23
N VAL A 428 -15.14 -10.21 -17.49
CA VAL A 428 -14.00 -10.96 -18.04
C VAL A 428 -12.73 -10.09 -18.01
N PHE A 429 -12.81 -8.84 -18.46
CA PHE A 429 -11.69 -7.90 -18.42
C PHE A 429 -11.23 -7.59 -16.99
N ALA A 430 -12.16 -7.50 -16.03
CA ALA A 430 -11.82 -7.29 -14.63
C ALA A 430 -11.03 -8.48 -14.07
N VAL A 431 -11.46 -9.71 -14.34
CA VAL A 431 -10.75 -10.93 -13.87
C VAL A 431 -9.38 -11.05 -14.52
N VAL A 432 -9.29 -10.88 -15.85
CA VAL A 432 -8.01 -10.93 -16.58
C VAL A 432 -7.08 -9.81 -16.11
N GLY A 433 -7.60 -8.59 -15.99
CA GLY A 433 -6.87 -7.42 -15.54
C GLY A 433 -6.34 -7.59 -14.12
N MET A 434 -7.18 -8.03 -13.18
CA MET A 434 -6.77 -8.29 -11.79
C MET A 434 -5.74 -9.42 -11.68
N THR A 435 -5.85 -10.44 -12.54
CA THR A 435 -4.85 -11.53 -12.64
C THR A 435 -3.50 -10.98 -13.06
N LEU A 436 -3.45 -10.28 -14.20
CA LEU A 436 -2.23 -9.69 -14.73
C LEU A 436 -1.66 -8.66 -13.75
N PHE A 437 -2.50 -7.81 -13.18
CA PHE A 437 -2.10 -6.81 -12.21
C PHE A 437 -1.46 -7.44 -10.96
N SER A 438 -2.14 -8.39 -10.32
CA SER A 438 -1.63 -9.05 -9.10
C SER A 438 -0.34 -9.81 -9.36
N PHE A 439 -0.21 -10.40 -10.54
CA PHE A 439 0.99 -11.08 -10.97
C PHE A 439 2.15 -10.11 -11.31
N GLY A 440 1.86 -9.01 -11.98
CA GLY A 440 2.84 -7.95 -12.24
C GLY A 440 3.32 -7.31 -10.93
N LEU A 441 2.46 -7.18 -9.93
CA LEU A 441 2.84 -6.67 -8.60
C LEU A 441 3.90 -7.56 -7.93
N THR A 442 3.76 -8.90 -7.99
CA THR A 442 4.73 -9.82 -7.37
C THR A 442 6.08 -9.82 -8.08
N LEU A 443 6.10 -9.63 -9.40
CA LEU A 443 7.34 -9.58 -10.18
C LEU A 443 8.02 -8.20 -10.20
N GLY A 444 7.23 -7.12 -10.08
CA GLY A 444 7.67 -5.75 -10.35
C GLY A 444 7.70 -4.86 -9.12
N LEU A 445 6.54 -4.30 -8.77
CA LEU A 445 6.43 -3.21 -7.80
C LEU A 445 6.73 -3.62 -6.36
N ILE A 446 6.34 -4.83 -5.94
CA ILE A 446 6.63 -5.31 -4.57
C ILE A 446 8.14 -5.50 -4.37
N PRO A 447 8.87 -6.26 -5.23
CA PRO A 447 10.32 -6.36 -5.13
C PRO A 447 11.01 -5.00 -5.18
N LEU A 448 10.60 -4.12 -6.09
CA LEU A 448 11.18 -2.77 -6.18
C LEU A 448 10.99 -2.00 -4.87
N GLY A 449 9.77 -1.99 -4.33
CA GLY A 449 9.46 -1.35 -3.05
C GLY A 449 10.25 -1.94 -1.88
N THR A 450 10.38 -3.27 -1.81
CA THR A 450 11.18 -3.95 -0.78
C THR A 450 12.67 -3.60 -0.90
N GLN A 451 13.24 -3.61 -2.11
CA GLN A 451 14.64 -3.22 -2.35
C GLN A 451 14.92 -1.80 -1.88
N LEU A 452 14.05 -0.87 -2.25
CA LEU A 452 14.17 0.51 -1.81
C LEU A 452 14.02 0.61 -0.29
N GLY A 453 13.00 -0.02 0.28
CA GLY A 453 12.76 0.01 1.72
C GLY A 453 13.95 -0.51 2.53
N SER A 454 14.58 -1.60 2.10
CA SER A 454 15.76 -2.14 2.76
C SER A 454 17.02 -1.31 2.54
N ASN A 455 17.11 -0.54 1.45
CA ASN A 455 18.33 0.18 1.07
C ASN A 455 18.32 1.65 1.49
N VAL A 456 17.15 2.28 1.61
CA VAL A 456 16.99 3.67 2.07
C VAL A 456 17.66 3.95 3.43
N PRO A 457 17.62 3.03 4.43
CA PRO A 457 18.30 3.22 5.70
C PRO A 457 19.82 3.37 5.61
N VAL A 458 20.46 2.92 4.53
CA VAL A 458 21.91 3.11 4.27
C VAL A 458 22.27 4.61 4.25
N THR A 459 21.31 5.50 4.08
CA THR A 459 21.57 6.94 4.17
C THR A 459 21.92 7.40 5.60
N PHE A 460 21.51 6.68 6.66
CA PHE A 460 21.73 7.10 8.06
C PHE A 460 22.10 6.00 9.05
N ALA A 461 22.06 4.73 8.65
CA ALA A 461 22.39 3.59 9.48
C ALA A 461 23.30 2.61 8.73
N ALA A 462 24.26 2.01 9.45
CA ALA A 462 25.05 0.91 8.93
C ALA A 462 24.20 -0.36 8.92
N ILE A 463 23.86 -0.85 7.73
CA ILE A 463 23.03 -2.04 7.53
C ILE A 463 23.58 -2.86 6.37
N GLU A 464 23.15 -4.12 6.27
CA GLU A 464 23.34 -4.94 5.06
C GLU A 464 22.22 -4.60 4.07
N PRO A 465 22.53 -3.90 2.97
CA PRO A 465 21.53 -3.60 1.94
C PRO A 465 21.08 -4.88 1.25
N TRP A 466 19.87 -4.88 0.71
CA TRP A 466 19.33 -6.04 0.04
C TRP A 466 20.17 -6.42 -1.19
N GLY A 467 20.60 -7.68 -1.20
CA GLY A 467 21.45 -8.28 -2.23
C GLY A 467 22.93 -7.90 -2.18
N VAL A 468 23.38 -7.25 -1.11
CA VAL A 468 24.79 -7.04 -0.79
C VAL A 468 25.11 -7.84 0.48
N SER A 469 26.18 -8.65 0.46
CA SER A 469 26.53 -9.54 1.58
C SER A 469 27.45 -8.93 2.63
N GLU A 470 27.73 -7.63 2.52
CA GLU A 470 28.57 -6.88 3.45
C GLU A 470 27.81 -5.67 3.98
N ALA A 471 28.02 -5.35 5.25
CA ALA A 471 27.44 -4.17 5.87
C ALA A 471 28.06 -2.90 5.25
N VAL A 472 27.21 -2.02 4.75
CA VAL A 472 27.63 -0.75 4.14
C VAL A 472 27.53 0.35 5.18
N ALA A 473 28.60 1.14 5.32
CA ALA A 473 28.62 2.31 6.19
C ALA A 473 27.61 3.37 5.72
N PRO A 474 27.08 4.22 6.62
CA PRO A 474 26.12 5.23 6.21
C PRO A 474 26.72 6.17 5.17
N ILE A 475 25.94 6.46 4.11
CA ILE A 475 26.39 7.32 2.99
C ILE A 475 26.69 8.74 3.45
N PHE A 476 25.91 9.24 4.41
CA PHE A 476 26.10 10.57 4.99
C PHE A 476 26.77 10.46 6.36
N GLU A 477 27.83 11.25 6.58
CA GLU A 477 28.54 11.31 7.86
C GLU A 477 27.61 11.76 9.01
N ASN A 478 26.69 12.68 8.71
CA ASN A 478 25.70 13.17 9.66
C ASN A 478 24.41 12.33 9.59
N ALA A 479 24.15 11.57 10.65
CA ALA A 479 22.93 10.75 10.77
C ALA A 479 21.63 11.56 10.59
N THR A 480 21.61 12.82 11.06
CA THR A 480 20.46 13.72 10.87
C THR A 480 20.23 14.06 9.40
N THR A 481 21.29 14.30 8.64
CA THR A 481 21.21 14.60 7.20
C THR A 481 20.68 13.39 6.43
N GLY A 482 21.17 12.19 6.73
CA GLY A 482 20.66 10.95 6.13
C GLY A 482 19.18 10.71 6.41
N LYS A 483 18.73 10.95 7.65
CA LYS A 483 17.31 10.87 8.00
C LYS A 483 16.46 11.91 7.25
N LEU A 484 16.95 13.14 7.10
CA LEU A 484 16.28 14.19 6.32
C LEU A 484 16.17 13.82 4.84
N VAL A 485 17.21 13.26 4.24
CA VAL A 485 17.18 12.78 2.84
C VAL A 485 16.15 11.67 2.68
N THR A 486 16.11 10.72 3.61
CA THR A 486 15.09 9.66 3.63
C THR A 486 13.66 10.21 3.75
N MET A 487 13.44 11.22 4.60
CA MET A 487 12.12 11.87 4.73
C MET A 487 11.74 12.66 3.48
N ALA A 488 12.68 13.40 2.89
CA ALA A 488 12.46 14.10 1.62
C ALA A 488 12.14 13.09 0.51
N PHE A 489 12.84 11.95 0.49
CA PHE A 489 12.58 10.88 -0.46
C PHE A 489 11.13 10.37 -0.34
N ALA A 490 10.73 10.06 0.89
CA ALA A 490 9.39 9.59 1.24
C ALA A 490 8.31 10.62 0.88
N PHE A 491 8.58 11.92 1.08
CA PHE A 491 7.69 13.01 0.69
C PHE A 491 7.41 13.03 -0.81
N PHE A 492 8.46 13.06 -1.64
CA PHE A 492 8.29 13.12 -3.10
C PHE A 492 7.70 11.82 -3.67
N LEU A 493 8.03 10.68 -3.06
CA LEU A 493 7.40 9.39 -3.38
C LEU A 493 5.88 9.48 -3.16
N GLY A 494 5.46 9.92 -1.98
CA GLY A 494 4.05 10.06 -1.63
C GLY A 494 3.33 11.08 -2.49
N TYR A 495 3.95 12.24 -2.71
CA TYR A 495 3.42 13.29 -3.57
C TYR A 495 3.19 12.79 -5.00
N GLY A 496 4.21 12.15 -5.59
CA GLY A 496 4.15 11.58 -6.94
C GLY A 496 3.11 10.47 -7.07
N ALA A 497 3.08 9.54 -6.11
CA ALA A 497 2.11 8.45 -6.05
C ALA A 497 0.66 8.98 -5.97
N THR A 498 0.44 10.07 -5.24
CA THR A 498 -0.89 10.68 -5.12
C THR A 498 -1.34 11.36 -6.41
N LEU A 499 -0.45 12.08 -7.10
CA LEU A 499 -0.79 12.71 -8.38
C LEU A 499 -1.05 11.70 -9.50
N ALA A 500 -0.41 10.55 -9.39
CA ALA A 500 -0.58 9.41 -10.29
C ALA A 500 -1.96 8.75 -10.12
N GLU A 501 -2.61 8.91 -8.97
CA GLU A 501 -3.81 8.16 -8.60
C GLU A 501 -5.05 8.51 -9.47
N PRO A 502 -5.59 7.56 -10.26
CA PRO A 502 -6.74 7.81 -11.12
C PRO A 502 -8.01 8.17 -10.33
N ALA A 503 -8.20 7.57 -9.15
CA ALA A 503 -9.38 7.81 -8.34
C ALA A 503 -9.41 9.27 -7.83
N LEU A 504 -8.26 9.84 -7.45
CA LEU A 504 -8.16 11.23 -6.97
C LEU A 504 -8.44 12.22 -8.10
N ASN A 505 -7.99 11.89 -9.31
CA ASN A 505 -8.25 12.65 -10.51
C ASN A 505 -9.76 12.74 -10.82
N ALA A 506 -10.48 11.61 -10.68
CA ALA A 506 -11.93 11.56 -10.82
C ALA A 506 -12.66 12.34 -9.71
N LEU A 507 -12.24 12.16 -8.45
CA LEU A 507 -12.79 12.92 -7.32
C LEU A 507 -12.67 14.43 -7.53
N GLY A 508 -11.50 14.90 -7.96
CA GLY A 508 -11.28 16.32 -8.23
C GLY A 508 -12.17 16.89 -9.33
N GLN A 509 -12.52 16.09 -10.35
CA GLN A 509 -13.51 16.50 -11.36
C GLN A 509 -14.91 16.63 -10.75
N THR A 510 -15.33 15.67 -9.93
CA THR A 510 -16.64 15.70 -9.27
C THR A 510 -16.74 16.90 -8.32
N VAL A 511 -15.71 17.16 -7.52
CA VAL A 511 -15.67 18.31 -6.61
C VAL A 511 -15.68 19.63 -7.38
N GLU A 512 -14.92 19.74 -8.48
CA GLU A 512 -14.93 20.94 -9.33
C GLU A 512 -16.31 21.20 -9.95
N ASN A 513 -16.99 20.15 -10.41
CA ASN A 513 -18.34 20.25 -10.97
C ASN A 513 -19.39 20.62 -9.92
N VAL A 514 -19.35 20.00 -8.74
CA VAL A 514 -20.30 20.27 -7.63
C VAL A 514 -20.08 21.67 -7.04
N THR A 515 -18.84 22.14 -6.99
CA THR A 515 -18.50 23.48 -6.46
C THR A 515 -18.57 24.60 -7.50
N VAL A 516 -19.06 24.33 -8.72
CA VAL A 516 -19.13 25.29 -9.83
C VAL A 516 -17.78 25.97 -10.07
N GLY A 517 -16.69 25.19 -10.05
CA GLY A 517 -15.33 25.66 -10.32
C GLY A 517 -14.64 26.41 -9.18
N VAL A 518 -15.28 26.55 -8.00
CA VAL A 518 -14.70 27.24 -6.84
C VAL A 518 -13.47 26.48 -6.33
N LEU A 519 -13.58 25.16 -6.21
CA LEU A 519 -12.45 24.30 -5.90
C LEU A 519 -11.98 23.61 -7.17
N ARG A 520 -11.00 24.23 -7.85
CA ARG A 520 -10.42 23.67 -9.08
C ARG A 520 -9.79 22.31 -8.81
N LYS A 521 -9.99 21.36 -9.72
CA LYS A 521 -9.38 20.02 -9.67
C LYS A 521 -7.87 20.09 -9.42
N LYS A 522 -7.15 20.94 -10.16
CA LYS A 522 -5.70 21.09 -10.02
C LYS A 522 -5.29 21.48 -8.59
N LEU A 523 -6.03 22.39 -7.97
CA LEU A 523 -5.76 22.83 -6.60
C LEU A 523 -5.97 21.67 -5.62
N LEU A 524 -7.11 20.98 -5.70
CA LEU A 524 -7.40 19.83 -4.85
C LEU A 524 -6.32 18.75 -4.95
N MET A 525 -5.92 18.38 -6.18
CA MET A 525 -4.89 17.36 -6.42
C MET A 525 -3.56 17.69 -5.72
N HIS A 526 -3.08 18.93 -5.84
CA HIS A 526 -1.78 19.32 -5.26
C HIS A 526 -1.85 19.43 -3.74
N VAL A 527 -2.95 19.97 -3.20
CA VAL A 527 -3.18 20.09 -1.75
C VAL A 527 -3.18 18.70 -1.12
N VAL A 528 -3.94 17.77 -1.71
CA VAL A 528 -3.99 16.37 -1.27
C VAL A 528 -2.63 15.69 -1.40
N ALA A 529 -1.92 15.86 -2.52
CA ALA A 529 -0.60 15.26 -2.72
C ALA A 529 0.46 15.77 -1.73
N ILE A 530 0.43 17.06 -1.37
CA ILE A 530 1.29 17.62 -0.30
C ILE A 530 0.95 16.97 1.03
N GLY A 531 -0.34 16.84 1.34
CA GLY A 531 -0.82 16.15 2.54
C GLY A 531 -0.30 14.71 2.64
N VAL A 532 -0.45 13.92 1.57
CA VAL A 532 0.05 12.53 1.51
C VAL A 532 1.58 12.50 1.65
N GLY A 533 2.29 13.36 0.92
CA GLY A 533 3.74 13.44 0.99
C GLY A 533 4.23 13.70 2.42
N LEU A 534 3.65 14.67 3.12
CA LEU A 534 3.98 14.96 4.52
C LEU A 534 3.63 13.77 5.43
N GLY A 535 2.49 13.12 5.19
CA GLY A 535 2.05 11.93 5.92
C GLY A 535 3.00 10.74 5.78
N ILE A 536 3.40 10.40 4.54
CA ILE A 536 4.35 9.32 4.27
C ILE A 536 5.75 9.67 4.82
N ALA A 537 6.18 10.93 4.72
CA ALA A 537 7.43 11.37 5.34
C ALA A 537 7.42 11.20 6.86
N ALA A 538 6.31 11.56 7.53
CA ALA A 538 6.13 11.29 8.97
C ALA A 538 6.11 9.78 9.28
N GLY A 539 5.47 8.98 8.41
CA GLY A 539 5.43 7.52 8.51
C GLY A 539 6.79 6.85 8.33
N VAL A 540 7.69 7.42 7.53
CA VAL A 540 9.08 6.97 7.45
C VAL A 540 9.89 7.50 8.64
N ALA A 541 9.58 8.70 9.14
CA ALA A 541 10.22 9.28 10.32
C ALA A 541 10.04 8.40 11.57
N GLN A 542 8.85 7.82 11.82
CA GLN A 542 8.69 6.88 12.95
C GLN A 542 9.65 5.69 12.87
N LEU A 543 10.01 5.23 11.67
CA LEU A 543 10.93 4.10 11.51
C LEU A 543 12.38 4.56 11.69
N ALA A 544 12.72 5.76 11.21
CA ALA A 544 14.07 6.33 11.26
C ALA A 544 14.48 6.91 12.63
N PHE A 545 13.51 7.32 13.46
CA PHE A 545 13.76 7.90 14.78
C PHE A 545 13.27 6.97 15.89
N GLU A 546 14.19 6.52 16.75
CA GLU A 546 13.89 5.58 17.85
C GLU A 546 12.88 6.14 18.87
N SER A 547 12.86 7.45 19.06
CA SER A 547 12.00 8.14 20.03
C SER A 547 10.55 8.34 19.57
N LEU A 548 10.26 8.21 18.27
CA LEU A 548 8.93 8.47 17.72
C LEU A 548 8.11 7.18 17.68
N SER A 549 7.03 7.15 18.46
CA SER A 549 6.01 6.09 18.36
C SER A 549 4.95 6.46 17.32
N LEU A 550 4.38 5.45 16.65
CA LEU A 550 3.27 5.64 15.72
C LEU A 550 2.13 6.44 16.38
N THR A 551 1.75 6.06 17.59
CA THR A 551 0.68 6.70 18.35
C THR A 551 0.95 8.19 18.59
N ALA A 552 2.20 8.59 18.85
CA ALA A 552 2.56 9.99 19.02
C ALA A 552 2.44 10.80 17.72
N LEU A 553 2.60 10.18 16.56
CA LEU A 553 2.39 10.83 15.25
C LEU A 553 0.94 10.76 14.78
N LEU A 554 0.15 9.80 15.28
CA LEU A 554 -1.21 9.57 14.83
C LEU A 554 -2.25 10.32 15.66
N VAL A 555 -2.15 10.25 17.00
CA VAL A 555 -3.18 10.81 17.89
C VAL A 555 -3.29 12.33 17.78
N PRO A 556 -2.21 13.14 17.86
CA PRO A 556 -2.34 14.60 17.82
C PRO A 556 -2.97 15.13 16.52
N PRO A 557 -2.57 14.65 15.30
CA PRO A 557 -3.25 15.02 14.07
C PRO A 557 -4.74 14.66 14.03
N TYR A 558 -5.15 13.49 14.54
CA TYR A 558 -6.57 13.12 14.57
C TYR A 558 -7.38 13.94 15.59
N VAL A 559 -6.77 14.34 16.71
CA VAL A 559 -7.38 15.30 17.65
C VAL A 559 -7.53 16.68 16.99
N LEU A 560 -6.51 17.14 16.26
CA LEU A 560 -6.61 18.37 15.46
C LEU A 560 -7.71 18.26 14.39
N LEU A 561 -7.84 17.10 13.74
CA LEU A 561 -8.90 16.86 12.76
C LEU A 561 -10.30 16.92 13.35
N LEU A 562 -10.50 16.46 14.59
CA LEU A 562 -11.78 16.62 15.29
C LEU A 562 -12.14 18.12 15.41
N LEU A 563 -11.18 18.96 15.81
CA LEU A 563 -11.37 20.40 15.93
C LEU A 563 -11.64 21.06 14.57
N LEU A 564 -10.82 20.76 13.56
CA LEU A 564 -10.99 21.30 12.21
C LEU A 564 -12.32 20.86 11.58
N THR A 565 -12.76 19.64 11.84
CA THR A 565 -14.05 19.11 11.35
C THR A 565 -15.23 19.84 11.98
N LEU A 566 -15.15 20.21 13.26
CA LEU A 566 -16.22 20.97 13.92
C LEU A 566 -16.36 22.40 13.37
N ILE A 567 -15.23 23.04 13.01
CA ILE A 567 -15.19 24.43 12.56
C ILE A 567 -15.47 24.57 11.05
N SER A 568 -15.19 23.54 10.25
CA SER A 568 -15.35 23.56 8.79
C SER A 568 -16.80 23.37 8.34
N SER A 569 -17.17 23.77 7.12
CA SER A 569 -18.51 23.52 6.58
C SER A 569 -18.71 22.05 6.18
N ASP A 570 -19.96 21.59 6.14
CA ASP A 570 -20.27 20.19 5.83
C ASP A 570 -19.77 19.76 4.44
N GLU A 571 -19.81 20.65 3.45
CA GLU A 571 -19.25 20.42 2.11
C GLU A 571 -17.74 20.13 2.15
N PHE A 572 -16.95 21.02 2.76
CA PHE A 572 -15.50 20.83 2.86
C PHE A 572 -15.13 19.61 3.72
N VAL A 573 -15.93 19.30 4.74
CA VAL A 573 -15.77 18.07 5.54
C VAL A 573 -16.00 16.84 4.65
N ASN A 574 -17.08 16.80 3.87
CA ASN A 574 -17.34 15.70 2.94
C ASN A 574 -16.19 15.54 1.93
N PHE A 575 -15.70 16.63 1.34
CA PHE A 575 -14.61 16.58 0.35
C PHE A 575 -13.28 16.17 0.97
N ALA A 576 -12.90 16.74 2.11
CA ALA A 576 -11.60 16.48 2.75
C ALA A 576 -11.46 15.03 3.20
N TRP A 577 -12.50 14.51 3.86
CA TRP A 577 -12.47 13.16 4.39
C TRP A 577 -12.55 12.09 3.28
N ASP A 578 -13.37 12.29 2.24
CA ASP A 578 -13.38 11.37 1.09
C ASP A 578 -12.08 11.49 0.26
N SER A 579 -11.43 12.66 0.22
CA SER A 579 -10.15 12.82 -0.46
C SER A 579 -9.07 11.90 0.10
N ALA A 580 -9.04 11.68 1.42
CA ALA A 580 -8.10 10.76 2.04
C ALA A 580 -8.33 9.31 1.62
N GLY A 581 -9.59 8.85 1.63
CA GLY A 581 -9.94 7.51 1.17
C GLY A 581 -9.56 7.26 -0.30
N VAL A 582 -9.47 8.31 -1.11
CA VAL A 582 -9.17 8.19 -2.53
C VAL A 582 -7.65 8.23 -2.84
N THR A 583 -6.80 8.44 -1.83
CA THR A 583 -5.33 8.50 -2.02
C THR A 583 -4.63 7.13 -2.02
N THR A 584 -5.32 6.07 -1.61
CA THR A 584 -4.76 4.74 -1.34
C THR A 584 -5.02 3.76 -2.48
N GLY A 585 -4.61 4.13 -3.68
CA GLY A 585 -4.93 3.31 -4.84
C GLY A 585 -4.01 2.11 -5.06
N PRO A 586 -4.22 1.42 -6.20
CA PRO A 586 -3.71 0.07 -6.42
C PRO A 586 -2.18 0.01 -6.48
N ILE A 587 -1.50 1.11 -6.80
CA ILE A 587 -0.04 1.17 -6.90
C ILE A 587 0.58 1.62 -5.58
N THR A 588 0.00 2.65 -4.95
CA THR A 588 0.54 3.29 -3.75
C THR A 588 0.57 2.32 -2.57
N VAL A 589 -0.51 1.57 -2.34
CA VAL A 589 -0.60 0.65 -1.19
C VAL A 589 0.48 -0.44 -1.23
N PRO A 590 0.63 -1.23 -2.31
CA PRO A 590 1.67 -2.27 -2.37
C PRO A 590 3.08 -1.73 -2.22
N LEU A 591 3.35 -0.58 -2.85
CA LEU A 591 4.67 0.02 -2.87
C LEU A 591 5.06 0.56 -1.49
N VAL A 592 4.16 1.32 -0.85
CA VAL A 592 4.42 1.92 0.47
C VAL A 592 4.49 0.86 1.56
N LEU A 593 3.66 -0.18 1.51
CA LEU A 593 3.76 -1.32 2.44
C LEU A 593 5.07 -2.08 2.25
N ALA A 594 5.45 -2.40 1.01
CA ALA A 594 6.70 -3.10 0.73
C ALA A 594 7.92 -2.29 1.20
N MET A 595 7.90 -0.98 0.98
CA MET A 595 8.93 -0.07 1.47
C MET A 595 8.97 0.01 2.99
N GLY A 596 7.81 0.22 3.64
CA GLY A 596 7.71 0.33 5.09
C GLY A 596 8.20 -0.93 5.81
N LEU A 597 7.81 -2.11 5.31
CA LEU A 597 8.29 -3.39 5.83
C LEU A 597 9.79 -3.58 5.59
N GLY A 598 10.31 -3.19 4.42
CA GLY A 598 11.75 -3.24 4.14
C GLY A 598 12.57 -2.35 5.08
N ILE A 599 12.10 -1.14 5.37
CA ILE A 599 12.72 -0.24 6.35
C ILE A 599 12.63 -0.85 7.75
N GLY A 600 11.45 -1.34 8.15
CA GLY A 600 11.22 -1.89 9.49
C GLY A 600 12.11 -3.09 9.82
N GLN A 601 12.32 -3.99 8.86
CA GLN A 601 13.14 -5.20 9.02
C GLN A 601 14.64 -4.93 9.15
N THR A 602 15.12 -3.82 8.58
CA THR A 602 16.55 -3.45 8.61
C THR A 602 16.90 -2.61 9.84
N MET A 603 15.91 -2.01 10.51
CA MET A 603 16.11 -1.24 11.73
C MET A 603 16.41 -2.14 12.95
N PRO A 604 17.31 -1.71 13.85
CA PRO A 604 17.50 -2.36 15.14
C PRO A 604 16.19 -2.44 15.94
N GLY A 605 15.88 -3.62 16.49
CA GLY A 605 14.68 -3.83 17.31
C GLY A 605 13.42 -4.25 16.55
N GLY A 606 13.51 -4.58 15.26
CA GLY A 606 12.42 -5.25 14.53
C GLY A 606 11.14 -4.41 14.45
N ARG A 607 11.27 -3.12 14.15
CA ARG A 607 10.13 -2.19 14.10
C ARG A 607 9.14 -2.61 13.03
N ASN A 608 7.85 -2.60 13.38
CA ASN A 608 6.80 -2.94 12.43
C ASN A 608 6.67 -1.85 11.36
N GLY A 609 6.80 -2.22 10.09
CA GLY A 609 6.70 -1.31 8.95
C GLY A 609 5.29 -0.76 8.66
N PHE A 610 4.31 -1.08 9.50
CA PHE A 610 2.92 -0.62 9.39
C PHE A 610 2.72 0.79 9.99
N GLY A 611 1.65 1.46 9.58
CA GLY A 611 1.26 2.80 10.01
C GLY A 611 1.73 3.92 9.08
N ILE A 612 2.50 3.60 8.03
CA ILE A 612 2.88 4.60 7.01
C ILE A 612 1.65 5.02 6.19
N LEU A 613 0.78 4.07 5.82
CA LEU A 613 -0.45 4.38 5.09
C LEU A 613 -1.45 5.13 5.97
N ALA A 614 -1.52 4.79 7.26
CA ALA A 614 -2.32 5.54 8.23
C ALA A 614 -1.97 7.04 8.26
N LEU A 615 -0.67 7.34 8.30
CA LEU A 615 -0.17 8.72 8.30
C LEU A 615 -0.30 9.37 6.92
N ALA A 616 -0.20 8.60 5.83
CA ALA A 616 -0.49 9.07 4.48
C ALA A 616 -1.92 9.65 4.35
N SER A 617 -2.89 9.04 5.03
CA SER A 617 -4.31 9.44 4.96
C SER A 617 -4.65 10.67 5.81
N VAL A 618 -3.92 10.96 6.89
CA VAL A 618 -4.27 12.08 7.79
C VAL A 618 -3.94 13.45 7.19
N GLY A 619 -2.82 13.55 6.46
CA GLY A 619 -2.34 14.79 5.85
C GLY A 619 -3.29 15.41 4.81
N PRO A 620 -3.86 14.64 3.87
CA PRO A 620 -4.88 15.11 2.93
C PRO A 620 -6.08 15.76 3.60
N ILE A 621 -6.58 15.18 4.70
CA ILE A 621 -7.75 15.70 5.40
C ILE A 621 -7.42 17.07 5.97
N ILE A 622 -6.28 17.18 6.67
CA ILE A 622 -5.84 18.45 7.27
C ILE A 622 -5.66 19.51 6.18
N THR A 623 -4.93 19.20 5.12
CA THR A 623 -4.61 20.16 4.05
C THR A 623 -5.86 20.65 3.31
N VAL A 624 -6.83 19.76 3.00
CA VAL A 624 -8.08 20.15 2.34
C VAL A 624 -8.99 20.97 3.27
N LEU A 625 -9.10 20.60 4.56
CA LEU A 625 -9.87 21.39 5.54
C LEU A 625 -9.28 22.79 5.72
N LEU A 626 -7.96 22.91 5.82
CA LEU A 626 -7.28 24.20 5.92
C LEU A 626 -7.54 25.08 4.70
N VAL A 627 -7.44 24.53 3.49
CA VAL A 627 -7.79 25.24 2.26
C VAL A 627 -9.27 25.64 2.25
N GLY A 628 -10.16 24.77 2.70
CA GLY A 628 -11.58 25.07 2.84
C GLY A 628 -11.85 26.25 3.76
N LEU A 629 -11.16 26.35 4.89
CA LEU A 629 -11.25 27.48 5.82
C LEU A 629 -10.75 28.79 5.18
N VAL A 630 -9.63 28.74 4.45
CA VAL A 630 -9.08 29.91 3.73
C VAL A 630 -10.06 30.40 2.66
N VAL A 631 -10.58 29.50 1.82
CA VAL A 631 -11.53 29.83 0.75
C VAL A 631 -12.82 30.42 1.33
N ASN A 632 -13.34 29.85 2.42
CA ASN A 632 -14.56 30.36 3.07
C ASN A 632 -14.34 31.75 3.68
N ARG A 633 -13.16 32.00 4.26
CA ARG A 633 -12.80 33.33 4.79
C ARG A 633 -12.72 34.38 3.68
N SER A 634 -12.07 34.06 2.55
CA SER A 634 -11.98 34.97 1.41
C SER A 634 -13.35 35.31 0.81
N ARG A 635 -14.27 34.34 0.77
CA ARG A 635 -15.67 34.58 0.36
C ARG A 635 -16.38 35.57 1.28
N ARG A 636 -16.24 35.42 2.60
CA ARG A 636 -16.85 36.33 3.58
C ARG A 636 -16.30 37.76 3.48
N ILE A 637 -15.01 37.91 3.17
CA ILE A 637 -14.37 39.22 2.98
C ILE A 637 -14.90 39.88 1.70
N ASN A 638 -15.00 39.14 0.60
CA ASN A 638 -15.47 39.69 -0.68
C ASN A 638 -16.99 39.92 -0.75
N ALA A 639 -17.76 39.31 0.17
CA ALA A 639 -19.20 39.50 0.30
C ALA A 639 -19.57 40.57 1.35
N ALA A 640 -18.60 41.22 1.99
CA ALA A 640 -18.87 42.36 2.86
C ALA A 640 -19.46 43.51 2.00
N PRO A 641 -20.63 44.05 2.34
CA PRO A 641 -21.21 45.16 1.58
C PRO A 641 -20.23 46.34 1.61
N ILE A 642 -19.96 46.90 0.42
CA ILE A 642 -19.31 48.20 0.30
C ILE A 642 -20.21 49.17 1.07
N GLY A 643 -19.68 49.74 2.16
CA GLY A 643 -20.43 50.63 3.04
C GLY A 643 -21.07 51.78 2.27
N GLU A 644 -22.30 52.11 2.64
CA GLU A 644 -23.15 53.19 2.14
C GLU A 644 -22.62 54.61 2.42
N ASP A 645 -21.31 54.80 2.62
CA ASP A 645 -20.68 56.09 2.93
C ASP A 645 -20.03 56.78 1.71
N ALA A 646 -20.50 56.46 0.51
CA ALA A 646 -20.05 57.12 -0.73
C ALA A 646 -21.23 57.48 -1.64
N VAL A 647 -22.09 58.42 -1.19
CA VAL A 647 -22.95 59.25 -2.05
C VAL A 647 -22.94 60.68 -1.51
#